data_AF-A0A3C0DR25-F1
#
_entry.id   AF-A0A3C0DR25-F1
#
_cell.length_a   1.000
_cell.length_b   1.000
_cell.length_c   1.000
_cell.angle_alpha   90.00
_cell.angle_beta   90.00
_cell.angle_gamma   90.00
#
_symmetry.space_group_name_H-M   'P 1'
#
loop_
_entity.id
_entity.type
_entity.pdbx_description
1 polymer ?
#
loop_
_entity_poly.entity_id
_entity_poly.type
_entity_poly.pdbx_seq_one_letter_code
_entity_poly.pdbx_strand_id
1 'polypeptide(L)'
;MANYIDVMHIADASTRFTLGRRGGQWVVSRVNGQSTYKARFKGRFLATPDGRVKELPEPDCFYLNEGNGKFQQMVFEEGSFTDEDGRPFAAAHDWGLAVAFRDVNGDLAPDLYVCNDFSSPDRFWINDGRGRFRAVPRLAVRHTSRSSMGIDFADLNHDGYDDMLVLDMLARQQARRLVHLDKEKPIPIVVGKFDDRPRYNRNVLLVSRGDGTWLEAANYAGLEASDWSWTAAFMDVDLDGLEDVLVTNGFSFDTMDIDSKNRVIAIQKARRLPAAELKRLRQYRPPWPSPNAAFRNIGGLKFEPAPKEWGFSHVGVSYGMALADLDNDGDQDVVVNNLNQPAGLYRNDGNRPRVAVRLHGRGGNRAGIGARIRLVNGENVFSQEMIAGGRYLSGDDPMRVFAAVSSDPYRLEVLWRSGARSVLDDVRANRLYEIFEPRNKSKPPATKPMSKPMFEDVSLRLGHRHQQLPVNDFINEPLMPRRISQAGPGVAWIDDDRDGWEDLAIVGNTGHELFVNMKGRFSRITESNAIMPNWNAPVETVERVNGWAKADLDGDGDPDLVLATEWGPVRVFRSEAGRFIERTDELGLGDYLGWWNGVAMIDANNDGRLDLVATNWGRNSFYETLFRGGQAKPTLALFVGDVDGNGTIEQLEAVQVGGRWLPVRDRHVLEKALPALAARFPVHADMVKAGIEGIAGPAFGRLKKMQVNHLDTTLFLNRGDRFEPVPLPMETQLSPAFSVCVGDVNADGNEDLFFSQNFFAVRVEDSRNDAGTGLWLLGQGDGNFLPIGPRESGVRVDGEQRGAALADFDHDGRVDLVVTQNAAATRLFRNQNNSKGLRVRFEGGAGGEGVILRLVYADKTKGPARAVQVISGYRSATVTTQVLGMAREAVAVEASWPGGRITTVPFKMEQAEVVLTYPSLP
;
A
#
# COMPACT_ATOMS: atom_id res chain seq x y z
N MET A 1 -26.15 1.04 -43.31
CA MET A 1 -25.10 0.32 -42.55
C MET A 1 -24.49 1.30 -41.58
N ALA A 2 -24.25 0.88 -40.34
CA ALA A 2 -23.67 1.72 -39.29
C ALA A 2 -22.13 1.62 -39.29
N ASN A 3 -21.48 2.67 -38.81
CA ASN A 3 -20.05 2.65 -38.49
C ASN A 3 -19.80 2.00 -37.11
N TYR A 4 -18.58 1.65 -36.78
CA TYR A 4 -18.24 0.78 -35.63
C TYR A 4 -17.51 1.54 -34.51
N ILE A 5 -17.64 1.10 -33.24
CA ILE A 5 -16.88 1.58 -32.07
C ILE A 5 -15.96 0.46 -31.56
N ASP A 6 -14.73 0.82 -31.15
CA ASP A 6 -13.54 -0.03 -30.97
C ASP A 6 -13.62 -1.24 -30.01
N VAL A 7 -14.72 -1.46 -29.27
CA VAL A 7 -14.83 -2.46 -28.20
C VAL A 7 -15.98 -3.44 -28.49
N MET A 8 -15.70 -4.49 -29.28
CA MET A 8 -16.66 -5.55 -29.61
C MET A 8 -15.99 -6.93 -29.61
N HIS A 9 -16.56 -7.89 -28.90
CA HIS A 9 -16.14 -9.29 -28.84
C HIS A 9 -16.81 -10.14 -29.94
N ILE A 10 -18.10 -9.92 -30.24
CA ILE A 10 -18.85 -10.74 -31.22
C ILE A 10 -18.67 -10.22 -32.66
N ALA A 11 -18.32 -8.94 -32.83
CA ALA A 11 -18.29 -8.30 -34.15
C ALA A 11 -16.90 -8.33 -34.82
N ASP A 12 -16.77 -9.12 -35.88
CA ASP A 12 -15.61 -9.12 -36.79
C ASP A 12 -15.75 -8.06 -37.91
N ALA A 13 -14.84 -8.09 -38.91
CA ALA A 13 -14.92 -7.18 -40.08
C ALA A 13 -16.06 -7.54 -41.07
N SER A 14 -16.60 -8.76 -41.00
CA SER A 14 -17.69 -9.23 -41.84
C SER A 14 -19.07 -8.88 -41.25
N THR A 15 -19.12 -8.51 -39.97
CA THR A 15 -20.35 -8.20 -39.25
C THR A 15 -21.08 -7.00 -39.87
N ARG A 16 -22.37 -7.16 -40.14
CA ARG A 16 -23.26 -6.15 -40.74
C ARG A 16 -24.38 -5.80 -39.78
N PHE A 17 -24.44 -4.52 -39.41
CA PHE A 17 -25.50 -3.97 -38.59
C PHE A 17 -26.55 -3.25 -39.43
N THR A 18 -27.80 -3.62 -39.21
CA THR A 18 -28.95 -2.87 -39.71
C THR A 18 -29.48 -2.01 -38.57
N LEU A 19 -29.48 -0.69 -38.79
CA LEU A 19 -30.14 0.24 -37.88
C LEU A 19 -31.62 0.39 -38.26
N GLY A 20 -32.47 0.48 -37.25
CA GLY A 20 -33.85 0.93 -37.37
C GLY A 20 -34.10 2.17 -36.50
N ARG A 21 -35.28 2.76 -36.63
CA ARG A 21 -35.77 3.78 -35.70
C ARG A 21 -36.90 3.21 -34.87
N ARG A 22 -36.87 3.44 -33.55
CA ARG A 22 -37.96 3.10 -32.63
C ARG A 22 -38.15 4.26 -31.65
N GLY A 23 -39.34 4.84 -31.60
CA GLY A 23 -39.62 6.01 -30.74
C GLY A 23 -38.69 7.21 -30.98
N GLY A 24 -38.20 7.40 -32.22
CA GLY A 24 -37.26 8.48 -32.55
C GLY A 24 -35.78 8.18 -32.29
N GLN A 25 -35.45 7.11 -31.58
CA GLN A 25 -34.06 6.69 -31.31
C GLN A 25 -33.57 5.65 -32.33
N TRP A 26 -32.27 5.71 -32.62
CA TRP A 26 -31.59 4.66 -33.39
C TRP A 26 -31.47 3.39 -32.56
N VAL A 27 -31.79 2.26 -33.18
CA VAL A 27 -31.62 0.93 -32.56
C VAL A 27 -30.98 -0.02 -33.56
N VAL A 28 -30.21 -0.99 -33.07
CA VAL A 28 -29.75 -2.10 -33.93
C VAL A 28 -30.88 -3.11 -34.07
N SER A 29 -31.43 -3.23 -35.28
CA SER A 29 -32.56 -4.13 -35.56
C SER A 29 -32.11 -5.51 -36.04
N ARG A 30 -30.95 -5.59 -36.70
CA ARG A 30 -30.36 -6.85 -37.17
C ARG A 30 -28.83 -6.86 -37.10
N VAL A 31 -28.28 -8.04 -36.87
CA VAL A 31 -26.85 -8.38 -36.95
C VAL A 31 -26.70 -9.54 -37.93
N ASN A 32 -25.94 -9.35 -39.00
CA ASN A 32 -25.77 -10.33 -40.09
C ASN A 32 -27.11 -10.85 -40.64
N GLY A 33 -28.06 -9.94 -40.85
CA GLY A 33 -29.41 -10.26 -41.34
C GLY A 33 -30.35 -10.88 -40.29
N GLN A 34 -29.85 -11.29 -39.13
CA GLN A 34 -30.65 -11.88 -38.06
C GLN A 34 -31.18 -10.82 -37.10
N SER A 35 -32.42 -10.98 -36.64
CA SER A 35 -33.04 -10.05 -35.68
C SER A 35 -32.30 -10.00 -34.34
N THR A 36 -32.15 -8.80 -33.78
CA THR A 36 -31.63 -8.59 -32.43
C THR A 36 -32.56 -9.06 -31.31
N TYR A 37 -33.78 -9.52 -31.60
CA TYR A 37 -34.66 -10.16 -30.61
C TYR A 37 -34.28 -11.61 -30.29
N LYS A 38 -33.39 -12.23 -31.06
CA LYS A 38 -32.86 -13.56 -30.72
C LYS A 38 -32.04 -13.46 -29.43
N ALA A 39 -32.11 -14.50 -28.59
CA ALA A 39 -31.45 -14.56 -27.28
C ALA A 39 -30.00 -14.05 -27.32
N ARG A 40 -29.17 -14.59 -28.24
CA ARG A 40 -27.75 -14.22 -28.42
C ARG A 40 -27.45 -12.75 -28.76
N PHE A 41 -28.45 -11.95 -29.13
CA PHE A 41 -28.28 -10.54 -29.55
C PHE A 41 -29.13 -9.55 -28.75
N LYS A 42 -30.04 -10.05 -27.90
CA LYS A 42 -31.00 -9.23 -27.18
C LYS A 42 -30.24 -8.37 -26.17
N GLY A 43 -30.41 -7.05 -26.26
CA GLY A 43 -29.74 -6.09 -25.37
C GLY A 43 -28.23 -5.94 -25.58
N ARG A 44 -27.63 -6.60 -26.59
CA ARG A 44 -26.18 -6.62 -26.82
C ARG A 44 -25.61 -5.42 -27.57
N PHE A 45 -26.45 -4.59 -28.19
CA PHE A 45 -25.97 -3.53 -29.08
C PHE A 45 -26.71 -2.21 -28.88
N LEU A 46 -25.95 -1.13 -28.68
CA LEU A 46 -26.44 0.24 -28.65
C LEU A 46 -26.06 0.95 -29.95
N ALA A 47 -27.03 1.61 -30.59
CA ALA A 47 -26.76 2.50 -31.70
C ALA A 47 -26.60 3.93 -31.19
N THR A 48 -25.48 4.57 -31.51
CA THR A 48 -25.21 5.96 -31.11
C THR A 48 -25.89 6.94 -32.07
N PRO A 49 -26.15 8.20 -31.64
CA PRO A 49 -26.81 9.20 -32.46
C PRO A 49 -26.12 9.50 -33.80
N ASP A 50 -24.80 9.35 -33.86
CA ASP A 50 -23.98 9.52 -35.06
C ASP A 50 -23.88 8.26 -35.94
N GLY A 51 -24.75 7.27 -35.70
CA GLY A 51 -24.88 6.09 -36.53
C GLY A 51 -23.76 5.06 -36.33
N ARG A 52 -23.11 5.06 -35.17
CA ARG A 52 -22.17 3.99 -34.77
C ARG A 52 -22.86 2.92 -33.92
N VAL A 53 -22.24 1.75 -33.78
CA VAL A 53 -22.72 0.67 -32.90
C VAL A 53 -21.70 0.36 -31.82
N LYS A 54 -22.17 0.19 -30.58
CA LYS A 54 -21.41 -0.25 -29.40
C LYS A 54 -21.94 -1.60 -28.89
N GLU A 55 -21.05 -2.54 -28.53
CA GLU A 55 -21.45 -3.78 -27.85
C GLU A 55 -21.62 -3.52 -26.38
N LEU A 56 -22.60 -4.21 -25.80
CA LEU A 56 -22.76 -4.32 -24.36
C LEU A 56 -22.44 -5.76 -23.95
N PRO A 57 -21.83 -5.98 -22.77
CA PRO A 57 -21.69 -7.31 -22.17
C PRO A 57 -23.03 -8.01 -21.94
N GLU A 58 -22.97 -9.31 -21.67
CA GLU A 58 -24.13 -10.02 -21.12
C GLU A 58 -24.36 -9.55 -19.67
N PRO A 59 -25.61 -9.50 -19.20
CA PRO A 59 -25.87 -9.25 -17.79
C PRO A 59 -25.37 -10.43 -16.96
N ASP A 60 -24.82 -10.13 -15.78
CA ASP A 60 -24.41 -11.13 -14.81
C ASP A 60 -25.59 -12.05 -14.44
N CYS A 61 -25.28 -13.32 -14.16
CA CYS A 61 -26.26 -14.29 -13.68
C CYS A 61 -25.68 -15.11 -12.54
N PHE A 62 -26.53 -15.40 -11.55
CA PHE A 62 -26.17 -16.22 -10.39
C PHE A 62 -27.20 -17.34 -10.24
N TYR A 63 -26.70 -18.55 -10.01
CA TYR A 63 -27.53 -19.75 -9.89
C TYR A 63 -27.25 -20.46 -8.57
N LEU A 64 -28.29 -20.67 -7.77
CA LEU A 64 -28.21 -21.47 -6.56
C LEU A 64 -28.45 -22.95 -6.91
N ASN A 65 -27.48 -23.81 -6.56
CA ASN A 65 -27.64 -25.26 -6.71
C ASN A 65 -28.54 -25.80 -5.60
N GLU A 66 -29.63 -26.47 -5.96
CA GLU A 66 -30.57 -27.09 -5.01
C GLU A 66 -30.04 -28.42 -4.42
N GLY A 67 -28.86 -28.88 -4.85
CA GLY A 67 -28.21 -30.12 -4.38
C GLY A 67 -28.77 -31.40 -5.01
N ASN A 68 -29.73 -31.27 -5.93
CA ASN A 68 -30.39 -32.37 -6.66
C ASN A 68 -30.10 -32.31 -8.18
N GLY A 69 -29.14 -31.49 -8.61
CA GLY A 69 -28.82 -31.24 -10.02
C GLY A 69 -29.69 -30.16 -10.69
N LYS A 70 -30.61 -29.52 -9.96
CA LYS A 70 -31.36 -28.34 -10.40
C LYS A 70 -30.72 -27.06 -9.87
N PHE A 71 -30.88 -26.00 -10.67
CA PHE A 71 -30.34 -24.68 -10.38
C PHE A 71 -31.46 -23.65 -10.45
N GLN A 72 -31.59 -22.86 -9.40
CA GLN A 72 -32.47 -21.70 -9.37
C GLN A 72 -31.67 -20.47 -9.80
N GLN A 73 -32.09 -19.80 -10.89
CA GLN A 73 -31.54 -18.49 -11.21
C GLN A 73 -32.05 -17.47 -10.20
N MET A 74 -31.14 -16.76 -9.56
CA MET A 74 -31.46 -15.69 -8.62
C MET A 74 -31.70 -14.38 -9.37
N VAL A 75 -32.70 -13.62 -8.94
CA VAL A 75 -33.02 -12.29 -9.50
C VAL A 75 -32.34 -11.24 -8.63
N PHE A 76 -31.44 -10.46 -9.23
CA PHE A 76 -30.60 -9.49 -8.52
C PHE A 76 -31.46 -8.36 -7.94
N GLU A 77 -32.41 -7.87 -8.73
CA GLU A 77 -33.33 -6.78 -8.41
C GLU A 77 -34.29 -7.10 -7.26
N GLU A 78 -34.46 -8.38 -6.90
CA GLU A 78 -35.25 -8.82 -5.74
C GLU A 78 -34.42 -8.78 -4.43
N GLY A 79 -33.22 -8.19 -4.45
CA GLY A 79 -32.36 -8.03 -3.28
C GLY A 79 -31.44 -9.22 -3.02
N SER A 80 -31.23 -10.10 -4.00
CA SER A 80 -30.20 -11.16 -3.92
C SER A 80 -28.80 -10.56 -3.91
N PHE A 81 -28.62 -9.42 -4.59
CA PHE A 81 -27.41 -8.61 -4.55
C PHE A 81 -27.81 -7.20 -4.11
N THR A 82 -27.04 -6.60 -3.21
CA THR A 82 -27.24 -5.22 -2.77
C THR A 82 -25.95 -4.43 -2.83
N ASP A 83 -26.04 -3.16 -3.21
CA ASP A 83 -24.93 -2.24 -3.10
C ASP A 83 -24.45 -2.10 -1.64
N GLU A 84 -23.38 -1.34 -1.44
CA GLU A 84 -22.78 -1.15 -0.12
C GLU A 84 -23.71 -0.43 0.88
N ASP A 85 -24.74 0.28 0.39
CA ASP A 85 -25.79 0.92 1.22
C ASP A 85 -26.94 -0.05 1.54
N GLY A 86 -26.92 -1.27 1.00
CA GLY A 86 -27.95 -2.29 1.18
C GLY A 86 -29.14 -2.13 0.23
N ARG A 87 -29.03 -1.33 -0.83
CA ARG A 87 -30.09 -1.19 -1.84
C ARG A 87 -29.96 -2.29 -2.90
N PRO A 88 -31.08 -2.84 -3.42
CA PRO A 88 -31.03 -3.85 -4.48
C PRO A 88 -30.16 -3.39 -5.66
N PHE A 89 -29.24 -4.25 -6.06
CA PHE A 89 -28.34 -4.02 -7.19
C PHE A 89 -28.92 -4.72 -8.42
N ALA A 90 -29.00 -4.03 -9.56
CA ALA A 90 -29.41 -4.66 -10.81
C ALA A 90 -28.25 -5.45 -11.43
N ALA A 91 -28.54 -6.53 -12.16
CA ALA A 91 -27.49 -7.31 -12.82
C ALA A 91 -26.60 -6.41 -13.70
N ALA A 92 -25.29 -6.42 -13.43
CA ALA A 92 -24.36 -5.57 -14.14
C ALA A 92 -24.08 -6.11 -15.54
N HIS A 93 -23.79 -5.22 -16.49
CA HIS A 93 -23.30 -5.57 -17.82
C HIS A 93 -21.78 -5.36 -17.84
N ASP A 94 -21.05 -6.26 -17.18
CA ASP A 94 -19.60 -6.19 -17.04
C ASP A 94 -18.86 -7.23 -17.90
N TRP A 95 -17.62 -6.93 -18.26
CA TRP A 95 -16.76 -7.85 -19.03
C TRP A 95 -16.03 -8.82 -18.08
N GLY A 96 -16.79 -9.72 -17.46
CA GLY A 96 -16.25 -10.69 -16.50
C GLY A 96 -15.30 -11.71 -17.13
N LEU A 97 -14.16 -11.96 -16.47
CA LEU A 97 -13.12 -12.90 -16.92
C LEU A 97 -12.88 -14.05 -15.92
N ALA A 98 -12.85 -13.75 -14.63
CA ALA A 98 -12.66 -14.73 -13.56
C ALA A 98 -13.64 -14.47 -12.41
N VAL A 99 -14.08 -15.54 -11.76
CA VAL A 99 -15.02 -15.49 -10.63
C VAL A 99 -14.54 -16.51 -9.60
N ALA A 100 -14.28 -16.04 -8.38
CA ALA A 100 -13.80 -16.90 -7.30
C ALA A 100 -14.67 -16.76 -6.05
N PHE A 101 -14.94 -17.90 -5.42
CA PHE A 101 -15.55 -17.98 -4.10
C PHE A 101 -14.48 -18.23 -3.04
N ARG A 102 -14.54 -17.48 -1.94
CA ARG A 102 -13.64 -17.66 -0.78
C ARG A 102 -14.30 -17.13 0.48
N ASP A 103 -14.17 -17.80 1.62
CA ASP A 103 -14.62 -17.25 2.90
C ASP A 103 -13.56 -16.26 3.42
N VAL A 104 -13.75 -14.97 3.14
CA VAL A 104 -12.73 -13.93 3.40
C VAL A 104 -12.90 -13.25 4.76
N ASN A 105 -14.05 -13.46 5.40
CA ASN A 105 -14.39 -12.87 6.70
C ASN A 105 -14.44 -13.91 7.84
N GLY A 106 -14.31 -15.21 7.51
CA GLY A 106 -14.27 -16.32 8.46
C GLY A 106 -15.64 -16.73 9.01
N ASP A 107 -16.73 -16.39 8.33
CA ASP A 107 -18.10 -16.68 8.78
C ASP A 107 -18.69 -18.00 8.26
N LEU A 108 -17.90 -18.78 7.51
CA LEU A 108 -18.24 -20.06 6.85
C LEU A 108 -19.17 -19.93 5.64
N ALA A 109 -19.46 -18.70 5.19
CA ALA A 109 -20.17 -18.42 3.96
C ALA A 109 -19.19 -17.87 2.91
N PRO A 110 -18.81 -18.67 1.89
CA PRO A 110 -17.95 -18.16 0.83
C PRO A 110 -18.53 -16.91 0.17
N ASP A 111 -17.69 -15.88 0.17
CA ASP A 111 -17.86 -14.57 -0.45
C ASP A 111 -17.47 -14.64 -1.93
N LEU A 112 -17.73 -13.57 -2.68
CA LEU A 112 -17.62 -13.57 -4.14
C LEU A 112 -16.77 -12.40 -4.65
N TYR A 113 -15.70 -12.72 -5.38
CA TYR A 113 -14.93 -11.74 -6.17
C TYR A 113 -15.08 -12.03 -7.67
N VAL A 114 -15.35 -10.98 -8.45
CA VAL A 114 -15.50 -11.02 -9.91
C VAL A 114 -14.50 -10.06 -10.56
N CYS A 115 -13.57 -10.61 -11.33
CA CYS A 115 -12.59 -9.86 -12.11
C CYS A 115 -13.23 -9.39 -13.43
N ASN A 116 -13.13 -8.09 -13.70
CA ASN A 116 -13.70 -7.45 -14.87
C ASN A 116 -12.65 -6.72 -15.72
N ASP A 117 -12.81 -6.83 -17.04
CA ASP A 117 -11.93 -6.19 -18.03
C ASP A 117 -12.44 -4.79 -18.47
N PHE A 118 -11.59 -4.10 -19.23
CA PHE A 118 -11.83 -2.81 -19.84
C PHE A 118 -12.12 -1.69 -18.84
N SER A 119 -13.38 -1.24 -18.80
CA SER A 119 -13.84 -0.10 -18.02
C SER A 119 -14.84 -0.51 -16.95
N SER A 120 -15.15 -1.80 -16.84
CA SER A 120 -16.01 -2.34 -15.78
C SER A 120 -15.19 -2.52 -14.49
N PRO A 121 -15.66 -2.02 -13.33
CA PRO A 121 -14.97 -2.25 -12.07
C PRO A 121 -15.17 -3.69 -11.63
N ASP A 122 -14.17 -4.25 -10.92
CA ASP A 122 -14.35 -5.51 -10.21
C ASP A 122 -15.52 -5.46 -9.23
N ARG A 123 -16.10 -6.63 -8.94
CA ARG A 123 -17.18 -6.76 -7.97
C ARG A 123 -16.72 -7.63 -6.81
N PHE A 124 -16.91 -7.14 -5.60
CA PHE A 124 -16.56 -7.87 -4.38
C PHE A 124 -17.73 -7.83 -3.39
N TRP A 125 -18.24 -9.00 -3.04
CA TRP A 125 -19.45 -9.19 -2.28
C TRP A 125 -19.27 -10.11 -1.09
N ILE A 126 -19.86 -9.71 0.04
CA ILE A 126 -19.94 -10.51 1.26
C ILE A 126 -21.28 -11.27 1.30
N ASN A 127 -21.23 -12.57 1.59
CA ASN A 127 -22.38 -13.47 1.60
C ASN A 127 -23.02 -13.56 3.00
N ASP A 128 -24.35 -13.50 3.10
CA ASP A 128 -25.07 -13.70 4.38
C ASP A 128 -25.26 -15.18 4.79
N GLY A 129 -24.65 -16.10 4.05
CA GLY A 129 -24.80 -17.55 4.21
C GLY A 129 -26.08 -18.13 3.61
N ARG A 130 -26.96 -17.30 3.03
CA ARG A 130 -28.22 -17.70 2.40
C ARG A 130 -28.21 -17.45 0.89
N GLY A 131 -27.05 -17.09 0.33
CA GLY A 131 -26.92 -16.75 -1.09
C GLY A 131 -27.38 -15.33 -1.39
N ARG A 132 -27.35 -14.42 -0.40
CA ARG A 132 -27.52 -12.99 -0.60
C ARG A 132 -26.21 -12.26 -0.34
N PHE A 133 -25.92 -11.31 -1.21
CA PHE A 133 -24.60 -10.73 -1.35
C PHE A 133 -24.67 -9.21 -1.19
N ARG A 134 -23.84 -8.65 -0.31
CA ARG A 134 -23.70 -7.20 -0.13
C ARG A 134 -22.31 -6.76 -0.60
N ALA A 135 -22.25 -5.72 -1.42
CA ALA A 135 -20.97 -5.18 -1.86
C ALA A 135 -20.16 -4.68 -0.65
N VAL A 136 -18.84 -4.91 -0.66
CA VAL A 136 -17.96 -4.45 0.42
C VAL A 136 -18.02 -2.91 0.58
N PRO A 137 -17.89 -2.36 1.81
CA PRO A 137 -17.94 -0.91 2.05
C PRO A 137 -16.85 -0.12 1.31
N ARG A 138 -17.15 1.08 0.79
CA ARG A 138 -16.22 1.93 -0.03
C ARG A 138 -14.74 1.89 0.38
N LEU A 139 -14.44 1.94 1.67
CA LEU A 139 -13.07 2.02 2.18
C LEU A 139 -12.41 0.66 2.45
N ALA A 140 -13.12 -0.46 2.29
CA ALA A 140 -12.60 -1.81 2.51
C ALA A 140 -11.47 -2.16 1.54
N VAL A 141 -11.57 -1.72 0.28
CA VAL A 141 -10.54 -1.82 -0.75
C VAL A 141 -10.33 -0.42 -1.33
N ARG A 142 -9.10 0.07 -1.33
CA ARG A 142 -8.78 1.48 -1.65
C ARG A 142 -8.61 1.75 -3.14
N HIS A 143 -8.14 0.75 -3.89
CA HIS A 143 -8.09 0.72 -5.35
C HIS A 143 -8.00 -0.72 -5.85
N THR A 144 -8.28 -0.93 -7.13
CA THR A 144 -8.22 -2.25 -7.78
C THR A 144 -7.38 -2.19 -9.05
N SER A 145 -7.10 -3.38 -9.62
CA SER A 145 -6.68 -3.49 -11.01
C SER A 145 -7.78 -2.94 -11.92
N ARG A 146 -7.39 -2.49 -13.12
CA ARG A 146 -8.33 -1.89 -14.06
C ARG A 146 -8.86 -2.92 -15.05
N SER A 147 -7.99 -3.81 -15.48
CA SER A 147 -8.30 -4.86 -16.44
C SER A 147 -8.00 -6.19 -15.77
N SER A 148 -8.85 -6.58 -14.83
CA SER A 148 -8.59 -7.72 -13.96
C SER A 148 -8.82 -9.02 -14.74
N MET A 149 -7.76 -9.83 -14.87
CA MET A 149 -7.74 -11.02 -15.74
C MET A 149 -7.95 -12.32 -14.96
N GLY A 150 -7.42 -12.39 -13.74
CA GLY A 150 -7.44 -13.57 -12.89
C GLY A 150 -7.24 -13.21 -11.42
N ILE A 151 -7.56 -14.13 -10.53
CA ILE A 151 -7.44 -13.97 -9.08
C ILE A 151 -7.08 -15.31 -8.42
N ASP A 152 -6.31 -15.27 -7.35
CA ASP A 152 -6.19 -16.37 -6.40
C ASP A 152 -5.99 -15.85 -4.96
N PHE A 153 -6.09 -16.74 -3.97
CA PHE A 153 -6.08 -16.43 -2.54
C PHE A 153 -5.15 -17.37 -1.76
N ALA A 154 -4.41 -16.82 -0.81
CA ALA A 154 -3.57 -17.54 0.15
C ALA A 154 -3.32 -16.67 1.40
N ASP A 155 -3.00 -17.28 2.54
CA ASP A 155 -2.60 -16.59 3.77
C ASP A 155 -1.09 -16.34 3.73
N LEU A 156 -0.64 -15.25 3.11
CA LEU A 156 0.77 -15.06 2.72
C LEU A 156 1.69 -14.65 3.88
N ASN A 157 1.10 -14.19 4.98
CA ASN A 157 1.80 -13.77 6.19
C ASN A 157 1.50 -14.68 7.40
N HIS A 158 0.75 -15.76 7.20
CA HIS A 158 0.34 -16.73 8.22
C HIS A 158 -0.42 -16.11 9.41
N ASP A 159 -1.17 -15.04 9.16
CA ASP A 159 -1.98 -14.36 10.19
C ASP A 159 -3.38 -14.98 10.38
N GLY A 160 -3.72 -15.95 9.52
CA GLY A 160 -4.98 -16.68 9.53
C GLY A 160 -6.07 -16.08 8.65
N TYR A 161 -5.79 -14.99 7.92
CA TYR A 161 -6.70 -14.37 6.96
C TYR A 161 -6.17 -14.53 5.53
N ASP A 162 -7.07 -14.80 4.58
CA ASP A 162 -6.65 -14.94 3.19
C ASP A 162 -6.41 -13.57 2.54
N ASP A 163 -5.27 -13.44 1.89
CA ASP A 163 -4.88 -12.36 0.99
C ASP A 163 -5.30 -12.69 -0.45
N MET A 164 -5.26 -11.70 -1.34
CA MET A 164 -5.71 -11.86 -2.73
C MET A 164 -4.74 -11.24 -3.72
N LEU A 165 -4.34 -11.99 -4.74
CA LEU A 165 -3.63 -11.44 -5.89
C LEU A 165 -4.58 -11.32 -7.08
N VAL A 166 -4.78 -10.09 -7.58
CA VAL A 166 -5.55 -9.79 -8.78
C VAL A 166 -4.58 -9.40 -9.90
N LEU A 167 -4.69 -10.10 -11.04
CA LEU A 167 -3.80 -9.92 -12.19
C LEU A 167 -4.31 -8.86 -13.18
N ASP A 168 -3.38 -8.11 -13.76
CA ASP A 168 -3.54 -7.15 -14.85
C ASP A 168 -2.40 -7.39 -15.88
N MET A 169 -2.09 -6.42 -16.73
CA MET A 169 -1.24 -6.59 -17.91
C MET A 169 0.05 -5.75 -17.89
N LEU A 170 0.46 -5.23 -16.73
CA LEU A 170 1.65 -4.37 -16.63
C LEU A 170 2.92 -5.15 -17.03
N ALA A 171 3.69 -4.57 -17.95
CA ALA A 171 4.95 -5.16 -18.39
C ALA A 171 6.01 -5.13 -17.27
N ARG A 172 6.79 -6.21 -17.13
CA ARG A 172 7.85 -6.30 -16.10
C ARG A 172 9.06 -5.40 -16.39
N GLN A 173 9.39 -5.19 -17.65
CA GLN A 173 10.58 -4.43 -18.05
C GLN A 173 10.29 -2.93 -18.23
N GLN A 174 11.09 -2.05 -17.62
CA GLN A 174 10.93 -0.59 -17.71
C GLN A 174 10.92 -0.08 -19.15
N ALA A 175 11.85 -0.55 -20.00
CA ALA A 175 11.90 -0.16 -21.40
C ALA A 175 10.59 -0.45 -22.16
N ARG A 176 9.88 -1.51 -21.75
CA ARG A 176 8.58 -1.90 -22.32
C ARG A 176 7.44 -1.03 -21.80
N ARG A 177 7.43 -0.69 -20.51
CA ARG A 177 6.45 0.24 -19.91
C ARG A 177 6.42 1.59 -20.67
N LEU A 178 7.57 2.07 -21.14
CA LEU A 178 7.69 3.33 -21.90
C LEU A 178 7.10 3.31 -23.33
N VAL A 179 6.75 2.13 -23.87
CA VAL A 179 6.09 1.95 -25.17
C VAL A 179 4.71 1.29 -25.07
N HIS A 180 4.34 0.77 -23.90
CA HIS A 180 3.04 0.20 -23.59
C HIS A 180 2.15 1.23 -22.93
N LEU A 181 1.55 2.09 -23.74
CA LEU A 181 0.77 3.23 -23.28
C LEU A 181 -0.72 3.06 -23.59
N ASP A 182 -1.55 3.36 -22.60
CA ASP A 182 -2.99 3.45 -22.76
C ASP A 182 -3.41 4.78 -23.40
N LYS A 183 -4.55 4.78 -24.09
CA LYS A 183 -5.15 5.94 -24.76
C LYS A 183 -6.15 6.69 -23.89
N GLU A 184 -6.71 6.08 -22.85
CA GLU A 184 -7.70 6.77 -22.04
C GLU A 184 -7.06 7.87 -21.22
N LYS A 185 -7.78 8.99 -21.08
CA LYS A 185 -7.32 10.09 -20.26
C LYS A 185 -7.36 9.63 -18.80
N PRO A 186 -6.23 9.68 -18.09
CA PRO A 186 -6.20 9.27 -16.69
C PRO A 186 -7.07 10.23 -15.87
N ILE A 187 -7.75 9.70 -14.85
CA ILE A 187 -8.66 10.46 -14.00
C ILE A 187 -7.80 11.27 -13.02
N PRO A 188 -7.95 12.60 -12.95
CA PRO A 188 -7.19 13.42 -12.01
C PRO A 188 -7.41 12.98 -10.56
N ILE A 189 -6.32 12.84 -9.80
CA ILE A 189 -6.39 12.50 -8.37
C ILE A 189 -6.71 13.77 -7.57
N VAL A 190 -7.84 13.71 -6.86
CA VAL A 190 -8.31 14.81 -6.00
C VAL A 190 -7.88 14.51 -4.56
N VAL A 191 -7.02 15.35 -3.99
CA VAL A 191 -6.62 15.24 -2.58
C VAL A 191 -7.84 15.39 -1.68
N GLY A 192 -7.93 14.55 -0.64
CA GLY A 192 -9.09 14.47 0.26
C GLY A 192 -10.26 13.64 -0.28
N LYS A 193 -10.22 13.20 -1.55
CA LYS A 193 -11.16 12.23 -2.12
C LYS A 193 -10.50 10.85 -2.15
N PHE A 194 -10.91 9.99 -1.23
CA PHE A 194 -10.30 8.66 -1.01
C PHE A 194 -11.33 7.55 -0.85
N ASP A 195 -12.59 7.84 -1.15
CA ASP A 195 -13.75 6.94 -1.15
C ASP A 195 -14.20 6.53 -2.57
N ASP A 196 -13.36 6.82 -3.57
CA ASP A 196 -13.69 6.74 -4.99
C ASP A 196 -13.08 5.55 -5.74
N ARG A 197 -12.33 4.69 -5.03
CA ARG A 197 -11.75 3.43 -5.53
C ARG A 197 -11.20 3.51 -6.96
N PRO A 198 -10.11 4.28 -7.20
CA PRO A 198 -9.49 4.35 -8.51
C PRO A 198 -9.00 2.97 -8.96
N ARG A 199 -8.72 2.86 -10.26
CA ARG A 199 -8.27 1.62 -10.88
C ARG A 199 -6.98 1.86 -11.65
N TYR A 200 -6.03 0.96 -11.53
CA TYR A 200 -4.69 1.11 -12.09
C TYR A 200 -4.34 -0.07 -13.00
N ASN A 201 -3.61 0.19 -14.08
CA ASN A 201 -3.18 -0.83 -15.06
C ASN A 201 -2.00 -1.64 -14.51
N ARG A 202 -2.22 -2.39 -13.43
CA ARG A 202 -1.22 -3.23 -12.76
C ARG A 202 -1.89 -4.26 -11.88
N ASN A 203 -1.15 -5.30 -11.52
CA ASN A 203 -1.60 -6.26 -10.52
C ASN A 203 -1.80 -5.56 -9.18
N VAL A 204 -2.68 -6.12 -8.37
CA VAL A 204 -2.99 -5.66 -7.01
C VAL A 204 -2.91 -6.86 -6.08
N LEU A 205 -2.14 -6.72 -4.99
CA LEU A 205 -2.08 -7.68 -3.90
C LEU A 205 -2.82 -7.07 -2.72
N LEU A 206 -3.99 -7.60 -2.40
CA LEU A 206 -4.84 -7.17 -1.30
C LEU A 206 -4.56 -8.02 -0.07
N VAL A 207 -3.85 -7.46 0.90
CA VAL A 207 -3.47 -8.12 2.15
C VAL A 207 -4.52 -7.79 3.20
N SER A 208 -5.10 -8.81 3.83
CA SER A 208 -6.15 -8.64 4.83
C SER A 208 -5.61 -7.95 6.08
N ARG A 209 -6.42 -7.07 6.69
CA ARG A 209 -6.13 -6.53 8.03
C ARG A 209 -6.88 -7.26 9.16
N GLY A 210 -7.64 -8.32 8.82
CA GLY A 210 -8.47 -9.06 9.76
C GLY A 210 -9.67 -8.26 10.33
N ASP A 211 -9.94 -7.06 9.79
CA ASP A 211 -11.05 -6.17 10.21
C ASP A 211 -12.11 -5.97 9.11
N GLY A 212 -12.06 -6.79 8.05
CA GLY A 212 -12.90 -6.66 6.86
C GLY A 212 -12.42 -5.58 5.88
N THR A 213 -11.18 -5.12 6.02
CA THR A 213 -10.50 -4.25 5.05
C THR A 213 -9.16 -4.84 4.60
N TRP A 214 -8.70 -4.41 3.42
CA TRP A 214 -7.47 -4.87 2.79
C TRP A 214 -6.55 -3.69 2.48
N LEU A 215 -5.25 -3.88 2.70
CA LEU A 215 -4.22 -2.97 2.21
C LEU A 215 -3.74 -3.47 0.86
N GLU A 216 -3.36 -2.57 -0.03
CA GLU A 216 -2.77 -2.97 -1.30
C GLU A 216 -1.25 -2.90 -1.22
N ALA A 217 -0.55 -3.97 -1.60
CA ALA A 217 0.89 -4.12 -1.40
C ALA A 217 1.68 -4.66 -2.61
N ALA A 218 1.14 -4.71 -3.83
CA ALA A 218 1.84 -5.37 -4.95
C ALA A 218 3.19 -4.71 -5.28
N ASN A 219 3.26 -3.38 -5.19
CA ASN A 219 4.51 -2.65 -5.35
C ASN A 219 5.51 -3.05 -4.27
N TYR A 220 5.12 -3.13 -3.00
CA TYR A 220 5.98 -3.66 -1.95
C TYR A 220 6.38 -5.11 -2.24
N ALA A 221 5.44 -5.95 -2.64
CA ALA A 221 5.64 -7.39 -2.71
C ALA A 221 6.54 -7.85 -3.85
N GLY A 222 6.66 -7.11 -4.96
CA GLY A 222 7.34 -7.66 -6.15
C GLY A 222 6.37 -8.22 -7.19
N LEU A 223 5.07 -8.02 -6.99
CA LEU A 223 4.01 -8.66 -7.77
C LEU A 223 3.23 -7.65 -8.62
N GLU A 224 3.65 -6.39 -8.74
CA GLU A 224 2.88 -5.36 -9.44
C GLU A 224 2.75 -5.61 -10.96
N ALA A 225 3.67 -6.39 -11.53
CA ALA A 225 3.77 -6.64 -12.95
C ALA A 225 4.11 -8.11 -13.24
N SER A 226 3.33 -8.73 -14.13
CA SER A 226 3.56 -10.10 -14.61
C SER A 226 3.49 -10.23 -16.13
N ASP A 227 3.50 -9.12 -16.88
CA ASP A 227 3.17 -9.05 -18.31
C ASP A 227 1.68 -9.36 -18.58
N TRP A 228 1.31 -9.70 -19.82
CA TRP A 228 -0.09 -9.99 -20.19
C TRP A 228 -0.59 -11.28 -19.54
N SER A 229 -1.23 -11.16 -18.39
CA SER A 229 -1.52 -12.28 -17.48
C SER A 229 -2.94 -12.82 -17.62
N TRP A 230 -3.14 -14.11 -17.30
CA TRP A 230 -4.45 -14.78 -17.37
C TRP A 230 -4.86 -15.51 -16.08
N THR A 231 -4.03 -16.42 -15.59
CA THR A 231 -4.32 -17.20 -14.38
C THR A 231 -3.19 -17.04 -13.37
N ALA A 232 -3.55 -16.79 -12.11
CA ALA A 232 -2.66 -16.92 -10.96
C ALA A 232 -2.93 -18.27 -10.27
N ALA A 233 -1.88 -18.90 -9.75
CA ALA A 233 -2.00 -19.96 -8.76
C ALA A 233 -1.02 -19.70 -7.62
N PHE A 234 -1.53 -19.64 -6.40
CA PHE A 234 -0.72 -19.81 -5.20
C PHE A 234 -0.47 -21.29 -4.96
N MET A 235 0.80 -21.65 -4.80
CA MET A 235 1.24 -22.98 -4.38
C MET A 235 2.66 -22.87 -3.82
N ASP A 236 3.01 -23.70 -2.85
CA ASP A 236 4.39 -23.81 -2.35
C ASP A 236 5.16 -24.77 -3.29
N VAL A 237 5.90 -24.21 -4.24
CA VAL A 237 6.54 -24.99 -5.33
C VAL A 237 7.71 -25.79 -4.78
N ASP A 238 8.54 -25.16 -3.93
CA ASP A 238 9.75 -25.79 -3.38
C ASP A 238 9.57 -26.37 -1.96
N LEU A 239 8.33 -26.33 -1.45
CA LEU A 239 7.88 -26.91 -0.19
C LEU A 239 8.64 -26.33 1.01
N ASP A 240 8.83 -25.00 1.02
CA ASP A 240 9.52 -24.27 2.08
C ASP A 240 8.61 -23.67 3.15
N GLY A 241 7.30 -23.83 3.01
CA GLY A 241 6.28 -23.30 3.90
C GLY A 241 5.78 -21.92 3.49
N LEU A 242 6.15 -21.40 2.32
CA LEU A 242 5.67 -20.12 1.81
C LEU A 242 5.01 -20.32 0.45
N GLU A 243 3.76 -19.87 0.29
CA GLU A 243 3.08 -19.95 -1.02
C GLU A 243 3.75 -19.04 -2.06
N ASP A 244 4.25 -19.66 -3.13
CA ASP A 244 4.76 -19.01 -4.34
C ASP A 244 3.64 -18.68 -5.32
N VAL A 245 3.96 -17.93 -6.39
CA VAL A 245 2.99 -17.56 -7.42
C VAL A 245 3.42 -18.04 -8.79
N LEU A 246 2.56 -18.83 -9.44
CA LEU A 246 2.64 -19.12 -10.87
C LEU A 246 1.65 -18.27 -11.66
N VAL A 247 2.07 -17.73 -12.79
CA VAL A 247 1.25 -16.89 -13.67
C VAL A 247 1.37 -17.31 -15.13
N THR A 248 0.23 -17.60 -15.76
CA THR A 248 0.15 -17.86 -17.21
C THR A 248 0.06 -16.55 -17.99
N ASN A 249 0.75 -16.51 -19.13
CA ASN A 249 0.95 -15.28 -19.89
C ASN A 249 0.72 -15.42 -21.39
N GLY A 250 0.52 -14.28 -22.03
CA GLY A 250 0.66 -14.09 -23.47
C GLY A 250 -0.60 -13.62 -24.16
N PHE A 251 -0.43 -12.95 -25.30
CA PHE A 251 -1.54 -12.57 -26.15
C PHE A 251 -1.15 -12.59 -27.63
N SER A 252 -2.11 -12.95 -28.49
CA SER A 252 -1.84 -13.17 -29.92
C SER A 252 -1.33 -11.93 -30.67
N PHE A 253 -1.51 -10.73 -30.13
CA PHE A 253 -1.03 -9.48 -30.71
C PHE A 253 -0.89 -8.38 -29.65
N ASP A 254 0.17 -7.58 -29.74
CA ASP A 254 0.41 -6.49 -28.79
C ASP A 254 -0.56 -5.32 -29.00
N THR A 255 -1.59 -5.23 -28.16
CA THR A 255 -2.57 -4.13 -28.24
C THR A 255 -2.10 -2.85 -27.55
N MET A 256 -1.01 -2.88 -26.77
CA MET A 256 -0.53 -1.76 -25.97
C MET A 256 0.57 -0.96 -26.65
N ASP A 257 1.30 -1.56 -27.60
CA ASP A 257 2.38 -0.92 -28.36
C ASP A 257 1.97 0.39 -29.06
N ILE A 258 2.48 1.51 -28.54
CA ILE A 258 2.13 2.86 -29.00
C ILE A 258 2.66 3.16 -30.40
N ASP A 259 3.84 2.65 -30.76
CA ASP A 259 4.44 2.87 -32.07
C ASP A 259 3.64 2.17 -33.18
N SER A 260 3.19 0.93 -32.94
CA SER A 260 2.27 0.21 -33.83
C SER A 260 0.92 0.93 -33.96
N LYS A 261 0.37 1.46 -32.85
CA LYS A 261 -0.85 2.28 -32.89
C LYS A 261 -0.66 3.53 -33.76
N ASN A 262 0.44 4.26 -33.56
CA ASN A 262 0.75 5.49 -34.29
C ASN A 262 0.92 5.21 -35.79
N ARG A 263 1.58 4.09 -36.16
CA ARG A 263 1.70 3.65 -37.55
C ARG A 263 0.35 3.39 -38.20
N VAL A 264 -0.57 2.70 -37.52
CA VAL A 264 -1.93 2.45 -38.04
C VAL A 264 -2.70 3.75 -38.24
N ILE A 265 -2.61 4.69 -37.30
CA ILE A 265 -3.26 6.02 -37.41
C ILE A 265 -2.67 6.81 -38.59
N ALA A 266 -1.35 6.80 -38.77
CA ALA A 266 -0.70 7.48 -39.88
C ALA A 266 -1.17 6.93 -41.24
N ILE A 267 -1.27 5.61 -41.38
CA ILE A 267 -1.81 4.96 -42.59
C ILE A 267 -3.28 5.34 -42.81
N GLN A 268 -4.10 5.37 -41.75
CA GLN A 268 -5.50 5.78 -41.82
C GLN A 268 -5.64 7.20 -42.38
N LYS A 269 -4.85 8.15 -41.86
CA LYS A 269 -4.85 9.55 -42.31
C LYS A 269 -4.36 9.69 -43.75
N ALA A 270 -3.31 8.96 -44.12
CA ALA A 270 -2.67 9.09 -45.44
C ALA A 270 -3.47 8.46 -46.58
N ARG A 271 -4.11 7.30 -46.37
CA ARG A 271 -4.66 6.48 -47.47
C ARG A 271 -6.19 6.41 -47.57
N ARG A 272 -6.95 7.01 -46.63
CA ARG A 272 -8.43 6.89 -46.55
C ARG A 272 -8.93 5.46 -46.81
N LEU A 273 -8.25 4.46 -46.25
CA LEU A 273 -8.57 3.05 -46.49
C LEU A 273 -10.00 2.70 -46.04
N PRO A 274 -10.68 1.77 -46.73
CA PRO A 274 -11.94 1.21 -46.25
C PRO A 274 -11.77 0.60 -44.84
N ALA A 275 -12.78 0.73 -43.98
CA ALA A 275 -12.72 0.29 -42.57
C ALA A 275 -12.29 -1.19 -42.39
N ALA A 276 -12.66 -2.06 -43.33
CA ALA A 276 -12.28 -3.47 -43.31
C ALA A 276 -10.77 -3.70 -43.49
N GLU A 277 -10.11 -2.88 -44.31
CA GLU A 277 -8.67 -2.98 -44.58
C GLU A 277 -7.84 -2.38 -43.44
N LEU A 278 -8.35 -1.32 -42.82
CA LEU A 278 -7.78 -0.75 -41.60
C LEU A 278 -7.83 -1.74 -40.41
N LYS A 279 -8.89 -2.55 -40.29
CA LYS A 279 -8.99 -3.60 -39.24
C LYS A 279 -8.06 -4.78 -39.50
N ARG A 280 -7.78 -5.14 -40.77
CA ARG A 280 -6.71 -6.11 -41.13
C ARG A 280 -5.34 -5.62 -40.69
N LEU A 281 -5.03 -4.33 -40.87
CA LEU A 281 -3.78 -3.73 -40.38
C LEU A 281 -3.60 -3.85 -38.86
N ARG A 282 -4.70 -3.85 -38.09
CA ARG A 282 -4.66 -4.06 -36.63
C ARG A 282 -4.41 -5.52 -36.21
N GLN A 283 -4.61 -6.48 -37.11
CA GLN A 283 -4.28 -7.90 -36.91
C GLN A 283 -2.79 -8.19 -37.22
N TYR A 284 -2.08 -7.28 -37.89
CA TYR A 284 -0.63 -7.35 -38.15
C TYR A 284 0.20 -6.60 -37.10
N ARG A 285 -0.35 -6.37 -35.91
CA ARG A 285 0.48 -5.95 -34.77
C ARG A 285 1.46 -7.08 -34.43
N PRO A 286 2.66 -6.77 -33.91
CA PRO A 286 3.61 -7.80 -33.53
C PRO A 286 2.93 -8.77 -32.53
N PRO A 287 3.09 -10.09 -32.68
CA PRO A 287 2.61 -11.04 -31.69
C PRO A 287 3.34 -10.77 -30.36
N TRP A 288 2.65 -11.00 -29.23
CA TRP A 288 3.26 -10.90 -27.91
C TRP A 288 3.15 -12.21 -27.15
N PRO A 289 3.90 -13.24 -27.57
CA PRO A 289 4.13 -14.37 -26.69
C PRO A 289 5.05 -13.89 -25.57
N SER A 290 4.50 -13.70 -24.37
CA SER A 290 5.29 -13.47 -23.15
C SER A 290 5.58 -14.81 -22.49
N PRO A 291 6.74 -14.97 -21.83
CA PRO A 291 6.98 -16.13 -20.99
C PRO A 291 5.98 -16.14 -19.83
N ASN A 292 5.47 -17.32 -19.48
CA ASN A 292 4.87 -17.54 -18.16
C ASN A 292 5.82 -17.04 -17.06
N ALA A 293 5.27 -16.56 -15.96
CA ALA A 293 6.03 -16.03 -14.85
C ALA A 293 5.85 -16.93 -13.62
N ALA A 294 6.92 -17.07 -12.86
CA ALA A 294 6.90 -17.67 -11.54
C ALA A 294 7.62 -16.72 -10.59
N PHE A 295 7.07 -16.56 -9.39
CA PHE A 295 7.60 -15.71 -8.34
C PHE A 295 7.74 -16.52 -7.08
N ARG A 296 8.95 -16.58 -6.55
CA ARG A 296 9.25 -17.26 -5.30
C ARG A 296 8.97 -16.34 -4.13
N ASN A 297 8.22 -16.83 -3.14
CA ASN A 297 8.01 -16.12 -1.88
C ASN A 297 9.26 -16.25 -1.00
N ILE A 298 9.76 -15.13 -0.49
CA ILE A 298 10.95 -15.09 0.37
C ILE A 298 10.62 -14.64 1.80
N GLY A 299 9.32 -14.60 2.14
CA GLY A 299 8.81 -14.17 3.44
C GLY A 299 8.60 -12.66 3.54
N GLY A 300 7.90 -12.22 4.58
CA GLY A 300 7.60 -10.81 4.82
C GLY A 300 6.85 -10.14 3.66
N LEU A 301 5.96 -10.88 2.99
CA LEU A 301 5.22 -10.47 1.79
C LEU A 301 6.10 -10.07 0.58
N LYS A 302 7.36 -10.49 0.53
CA LYS A 302 8.26 -10.23 -0.59
C LYS A 302 8.38 -11.44 -1.51
N PHE A 303 8.44 -11.15 -2.80
CA PHE A 303 8.58 -12.11 -3.87
C PHE A 303 9.71 -11.70 -4.81
N GLU A 304 10.45 -12.70 -5.29
CA GLU A 304 11.47 -12.54 -6.32
C GLU A 304 11.14 -13.38 -7.56
N PRO A 305 11.67 -13.03 -8.75
CA PRO A 305 11.54 -13.92 -9.90
C PRO A 305 12.09 -15.31 -9.56
N ALA A 306 11.28 -16.34 -9.79
CA ALA A 306 11.68 -17.70 -9.44
C ALA A 306 12.94 -18.13 -10.23
N PRO A 307 13.76 -19.03 -9.65
CA PRO A 307 14.93 -19.59 -10.32
C PRO A 307 14.56 -20.23 -11.67
N LYS A 308 15.46 -20.17 -12.65
CA LYS A 308 15.22 -20.73 -13.99
C LYS A 308 15.00 -22.24 -13.96
N GLU A 309 15.54 -22.88 -12.92
CA GLU A 309 15.47 -24.31 -12.62
C GLU A 309 14.04 -24.80 -12.41
N TRP A 310 13.10 -23.92 -12.01
CA TRP A 310 11.67 -24.28 -11.92
C TRP A 310 11.03 -24.54 -13.30
N GLY A 311 11.68 -24.16 -14.40
CA GLY A 311 11.23 -24.51 -15.75
C GLY A 311 9.93 -23.86 -16.22
N PHE A 312 9.29 -23.01 -15.41
CA PHE A 312 7.98 -22.40 -15.69
C PHE A 312 8.07 -21.12 -16.56
N SER A 313 8.82 -21.18 -17.66
CA SER A 313 9.11 -20.02 -18.53
C SER A 313 8.69 -20.22 -20.00
N HIS A 314 7.68 -21.07 -20.23
CA HIS A 314 7.15 -21.32 -21.58
C HIS A 314 6.72 -20.00 -22.25
N VAL A 315 7.20 -19.78 -23.47
CA VAL A 315 6.92 -18.58 -24.28
C VAL A 315 5.81 -18.92 -25.27
N GLY A 316 4.61 -18.37 -25.03
CA GLY A 316 3.43 -18.71 -25.81
C GLY A 316 2.23 -17.83 -25.45
N VAL A 317 1.04 -18.36 -25.70
CA VAL A 317 -0.23 -17.79 -25.20
C VAL A 317 -0.87 -18.86 -24.33
N SER A 318 -0.67 -18.74 -23.02
CA SER A 318 -1.13 -19.67 -21.99
C SER A 318 -2.35 -19.08 -21.28
N TYR A 319 -3.42 -19.85 -21.07
CA TYR A 319 -4.65 -19.34 -20.46
C TYR A 319 -4.89 -19.88 -19.05
N GLY A 320 -5.65 -20.97 -18.94
CA GLY A 320 -5.96 -21.68 -17.71
C GLY A 320 -4.82 -22.53 -17.17
N MET A 321 -4.82 -22.71 -15.86
CA MET A 321 -3.87 -23.50 -15.11
C MET A 321 -4.61 -24.29 -14.03
N ALA A 322 -4.31 -25.58 -13.90
CA ALA A 322 -4.90 -26.46 -12.90
C ALA A 322 -3.80 -27.20 -12.14
N LEU A 323 -4.02 -27.39 -10.84
CA LEU A 323 -3.13 -28.12 -9.94
C LEU A 323 -3.70 -29.50 -9.60
N ALA A 324 -2.86 -30.52 -9.62
CA ALA A 324 -3.20 -31.89 -9.21
C ALA A 324 -1.93 -32.68 -8.91
N ASP A 325 -2.00 -33.65 -8.00
CA ASP A 325 -0.94 -34.64 -7.79
C ASP A 325 -1.14 -35.80 -8.78
N LEU A 326 -0.43 -35.79 -9.91
CA LEU A 326 -0.73 -36.68 -11.04
C LEU A 326 -0.02 -38.04 -10.93
N ASP A 327 1.08 -38.11 -10.18
CA ASP A 327 1.81 -39.35 -9.93
C ASP A 327 1.68 -39.88 -8.50
N ASN A 328 0.89 -39.20 -7.67
CA ASN A 328 0.51 -39.58 -6.31
C ASN A 328 1.73 -39.65 -5.36
N ASP A 329 2.64 -38.70 -5.50
CA ASP A 329 3.82 -38.56 -4.65
C ASP A 329 3.62 -37.51 -3.52
N GLY A 330 2.50 -36.80 -3.54
CA GLY A 330 2.06 -35.87 -2.51
C GLY A 330 2.44 -34.41 -2.72
N ASP A 331 3.12 -34.05 -3.81
CA ASP A 331 3.21 -32.65 -4.27
C ASP A 331 2.21 -32.36 -5.41
N GLN A 332 1.99 -31.09 -5.73
CA GLN A 332 1.07 -30.71 -6.80
C GLN A 332 1.82 -30.41 -8.09
N ASP A 333 1.46 -31.11 -9.16
CA ASP A 333 1.85 -30.84 -10.53
C ASP A 333 0.98 -29.75 -11.16
N VAL A 334 1.47 -29.19 -12.27
CA VAL A 334 0.81 -28.09 -12.97
C VAL A 334 0.45 -28.47 -14.40
N VAL A 335 -0.81 -28.25 -14.78
CA VAL A 335 -1.30 -28.39 -16.15
C VAL A 335 -1.68 -27.03 -16.71
N VAL A 336 -1.14 -26.66 -17.88
CA VAL A 336 -1.39 -25.37 -18.55
C VAL A 336 -1.92 -25.60 -19.95
N ASN A 337 -2.97 -24.88 -20.36
CA ASN A 337 -3.42 -24.89 -21.76
C ASN A 337 -2.75 -23.80 -22.60
N ASN A 338 -2.13 -24.20 -23.72
CA ASN A 338 -1.45 -23.30 -24.63
C ASN A 338 -2.27 -23.14 -25.91
N LEU A 339 -2.64 -21.90 -26.27
CA LEU A 339 -3.45 -21.63 -27.45
C LEU A 339 -2.70 -22.04 -28.73
N ASN A 340 -3.33 -22.89 -29.54
CA ASN A 340 -2.78 -23.45 -30.78
C ASN A 340 -1.46 -24.23 -30.60
N GLN A 341 -1.18 -24.72 -29.39
CA GLN A 341 0.00 -25.53 -29.06
C GLN A 341 -0.39 -26.70 -28.13
N PRO A 342 0.47 -27.72 -27.95
CA PRO A 342 0.25 -28.76 -26.95
C PRO A 342 0.10 -28.18 -25.54
N ALA A 343 -0.71 -28.82 -24.71
CA ALA A 343 -0.80 -28.48 -23.29
C ALA A 343 0.57 -28.67 -22.60
N GLY A 344 0.89 -27.76 -21.68
CA GLY A 344 2.04 -27.89 -20.79
C GLY A 344 1.69 -28.81 -19.62
N LEU A 345 2.58 -29.74 -19.31
CA LEU A 345 2.52 -30.61 -18.16
C LEU A 345 3.84 -30.47 -17.40
N TYR A 346 3.78 -29.92 -16.19
CA TYR A 346 4.93 -29.70 -15.34
C TYR A 346 4.81 -30.61 -14.14
N ARG A 347 5.73 -31.57 -14.02
CA ARG A 347 5.85 -32.38 -12.82
C ARG A 347 6.62 -31.58 -11.77
N ASN A 348 6.11 -31.50 -10.54
CA ASN A 348 6.89 -30.95 -9.45
C ASN A 348 7.89 -32.02 -8.96
N ASP A 349 9.18 -31.68 -8.89
CA ASP A 349 10.24 -32.58 -8.42
C ASP A 349 10.72 -32.17 -7.01
N GLY A 350 9.91 -31.38 -6.29
CA GLY A 350 10.17 -30.91 -4.93
C GLY A 350 10.30 -32.09 -3.97
N ASN A 351 11.39 -32.15 -3.20
CA ASN A 351 11.70 -33.33 -2.38
C ASN A 351 11.61 -33.08 -0.87
N ARG A 352 11.10 -31.91 -0.45
CA ARG A 352 10.96 -31.60 0.98
C ARG A 352 9.73 -32.27 1.58
N PRO A 353 9.75 -32.51 2.91
CA PRO A 353 8.63 -33.15 3.58
C PRO A 353 7.32 -32.37 3.45
N ARG A 354 6.20 -33.08 3.28
CA ARG A 354 4.89 -32.48 3.01
C ARG A 354 3.73 -33.24 3.62
N VAL A 355 2.60 -32.60 3.81
CA VAL A 355 1.34 -33.22 4.26
C VAL A 355 0.28 -32.95 3.20
N ALA A 356 -0.23 -34.01 2.59
CA ALA A 356 -1.36 -33.94 1.68
C ALA A 356 -2.67 -34.20 2.43
N VAL A 357 -3.73 -33.49 2.09
CA VAL A 357 -5.05 -33.59 2.75
C VAL A 357 -6.16 -33.65 1.70
N ARG A 358 -6.96 -34.71 1.77
CA ARG A 358 -8.18 -34.88 0.98
C ARG A 358 -9.39 -34.95 1.90
N LEU A 359 -10.46 -34.25 1.54
CA LEU A 359 -11.67 -34.16 2.35
C LEU A 359 -12.81 -34.98 1.75
N HIS A 360 -13.53 -35.67 2.63
CA HIS A 360 -14.74 -36.44 2.30
C HIS A 360 -15.94 -35.83 3.03
N GLY A 361 -16.56 -34.85 2.37
CA GLY A 361 -17.75 -34.15 2.85
C GLY A 361 -19.06 -34.92 2.65
N ARG A 362 -20.15 -34.37 3.22
CA ARG A 362 -21.50 -34.95 3.17
C ARG A 362 -22.42 -34.27 2.15
N GLY A 363 -23.54 -34.94 1.86
CA GLY A 363 -24.58 -34.40 0.99
C GLY A 363 -24.09 -34.18 -0.45
N GLY A 364 -24.38 -33.01 -1.01
CA GLY A 364 -23.91 -32.62 -2.34
C GLY A 364 -22.46 -32.11 -2.38
N ASN A 365 -21.84 -31.84 -1.23
CA ASN A 365 -20.49 -31.30 -1.13
C ASN A 365 -19.48 -32.38 -0.76
N ARG A 366 -19.28 -33.37 -1.64
CA ARG A 366 -18.46 -34.56 -1.35
C ARG A 366 -16.97 -34.27 -1.20
N ALA A 367 -16.48 -33.23 -1.87
CA ALA A 367 -15.09 -32.79 -1.79
C ALA A 367 -14.81 -31.84 -0.60
N GLY A 368 -15.83 -31.48 0.20
CA GLY A 368 -15.64 -30.55 1.32
C GLY A 368 -15.31 -29.12 0.89
N ILE A 369 -15.79 -28.67 -0.28
CA ILE A 369 -15.55 -27.32 -0.83
C ILE A 369 -15.97 -26.25 0.18
N GLY A 370 -15.09 -25.27 0.39
CA GLY A 370 -15.14 -24.20 1.38
C GLY A 370 -14.85 -24.62 2.82
N ALA A 371 -14.36 -25.84 3.06
CA ALA A 371 -13.81 -26.20 4.36
C ALA A 371 -12.38 -25.63 4.48
N ARG A 372 -12.07 -25.07 5.65
CA ARG A 372 -10.74 -24.54 5.97
C ARG A 372 -9.92 -25.59 6.70
N ILE A 373 -8.73 -25.85 6.19
CA ILE A 373 -7.77 -26.80 6.75
C ILE A 373 -6.64 -25.99 7.38
N ARG A 374 -6.31 -26.27 8.64
CA ARG A 374 -5.17 -25.69 9.35
C ARG A 374 -4.19 -26.77 9.76
N LEU A 375 -2.92 -26.56 9.50
CA LEU A 375 -1.83 -27.42 9.94
C LEU A 375 -0.95 -26.63 10.91
N VAL A 376 -0.85 -27.10 12.16
CA VAL A 376 -0.24 -26.35 13.27
C VAL A 376 0.92 -27.13 13.90
N ASN A 377 2.07 -26.49 14.05
CA ASN A 377 3.22 -26.99 14.82
C ASN A 377 3.92 -25.82 15.52
N GLY A 378 3.68 -25.66 16.82
CA GLY A 378 4.19 -24.51 17.58
C GLY A 378 3.65 -23.20 17.03
N GLU A 379 4.56 -22.32 16.61
CA GLU A 379 4.26 -21.04 15.95
C GLU A 379 3.99 -21.18 14.44
N ASN A 380 4.34 -22.31 13.82
CA ASN A 380 4.05 -22.56 12.42
C ASN A 380 2.57 -22.91 12.26
N VAL A 381 1.82 -22.02 11.60
CA VAL A 381 0.39 -22.18 11.32
C VAL A 381 0.18 -21.98 9.83
N PHE A 382 -0.17 -23.05 9.13
CA PHE A 382 -0.54 -22.98 7.71
C PHE A 382 -2.05 -23.14 7.56
N SER A 383 -2.65 -22.43 6.61
CA SER A 383 -4.10 -22.44 6.38
C SER A 383 -4.42 -22.43 4.90
N GLN A 384 -5.27 -23.38 4.46
CA GLN A 384 -5.79 -23.39 3.08
C GLN A 384 -7.27 -23.78 3.08
N GLU A 385 -8.06 -23.16 2.20
CA GLU A 385 -9.46 -23.51 1.97
C GLU A 385 -9.58 -24.49 0.79
N MET A 386 -10.44 -25.50 0.89
CA MET A 386 -10.75 -26.39 -0.23
C MET A 386 -11.60 -25.67 -1.29
N ILE A 387 -11.13 -25.54 -2.53
CA ILE A 387 -11.82 -24.76 -3.58
C ILE A 387 -12.41 -25.64 -4.68
N ALA A 388 -13.33 -25.05 -5.46
CA ALA A 388 -13.80 -25.62 -6.72
C ALA A 388 -13.89 -24.53 -7.79
N GLY A 389 -13.15 -24.73 -8.89
CA GLY A 389 -13.01 -23.69 -9.92
C GLY A 389 -12.37 -22.43 -9.37
N GLY A 390 -12.68 -21.27 -9.96
CA GLY A 390 -12.14 -19.97 -9.53
C GLY A 390 -11.09 -19.38 -10.46
N ARG A 391 -10.39 -20.24 -11.20
CA ARG A 391 -9.34 -19.86 -12.16
C ARG A 391 -9.90 -19.71 -13.58
N TYR A 392 -9.15 -19.02 -14.43
CA TYR A 392 -9.58 -18.74 -15.81
C TYR A 392 -9.78 -20.06 -16.59
N LEU A 393 -11.03 -20.41 -16.86
CA LEU A 393 -11.42 -21.64 -17.59
C LEU A 393 -10.76 -22.93 -17.06
N SER A 394 -10.49 -23.01 -15.75
CA SER A 394 -9.74 -24.12 -15.13
C SER A 394 -10.16 -24.34 -13.66
N GLY A 395 -9.78 -25.49 -13.10
CA GLY A 395 -10.04 -25.85 -11.71
C GLY A 395 -9.21 -27.06 -11.28
N ASP A 396 -8.88 -27.10 -9.99
CA ASP A 396 -7.92 -28.04 -9.40
C ASP A 396 -8.56 -29.37 -9.00
N ASP A 397 -7.70 -30.38 -8.76
CA ASP A 397 -8.07 -31.52 -7.92
C ASP A 397 -8.37 -31.02 -6.49
N PRO A 398 -9.47 -31.46 -5.83
CA PRO A 398 -9.80 -31.06 -4.46
C PRO A 398 -8.90 -31.75 -3.42
N MET A 399 -7.62 -31.40 -3.45
CA MET A 399 -6.59 -31.80 -2.50
C MET A 399 -5.75 -30.58 -2.13
N ARG A 400 -5.33 -30.50 -0.86
CA ARG A 400 -4.41 -29.47 -0.36
C ARG A 400 -3.10 -30.09 0.08
N VAL A 401 -2.00 -29.39 -0.15
CA VAL A 401 -0.66 -29.82 0.22
C VAL A 401 -0.02 -28.69 1.03
N PHE A 402 0.58 -29.06 2.15
CA PHE A 402 1.31 -28.18 3.04
C PHE A 402 2.75 -28.66 3.17
N ALA A 403 3.72 -27.76 3.14
CA ALA A 403 5.07 -28.11 3.55
C ALA A 403 5.12 -28.49 5.04
N ALA A 404 5.93 -29.49 5.35
CA ALA A 404 6.24 -29.89 6.71
C ALA A 404 7.66 -29.44 7.08
N VAL A 405 7.77 -28.16 7.46
CA VAL A 405 9.02 -27.49 7.83
C VAL A 405 9.65 -27.94 9.16
N SER A 406 8.92 -28.74 9.95
CA SER A 406 9.34 -29.28 11.25
C SER A 406 9.31 -30.81 11.23
N SER A 407 10.22 -31.43 11.97
CA SER A 407 10.21 -32.89 12.19
C SER A 407 9.20 -33.33 13.25
N ASP A 408 8.74 -32.40 14.08
CA ASP A 408 7.78 -32.68 15.13
C ASP A 408 6.38 -32.91 14.56
N PRO A 409 5.53 -33.74 15.20
CA PRO A 409 4.18 -33.95 14.72
C PRO A 409 3.36 -32.66 14.72
N TYR A 410 2.52 -32.53 13.71
CA TYR A 410 1.57 -31.45 13.54
C TYR A 410 0.22 -31.80 14.17
N ARG A 411 -0.60 -30.77 14.34
CA ARG A 411 -2.02 -30.87 14.59
C ARG A 411 -2.77 -30.39 13.35
N LEU A 412 -3.62 -31.25 12.78
CA LEU A 412 -4.47 -30.93 11.64
C LEU A 412 -5.88 -30.62 12.14
N GLU A 413 -6.40 -29.46 11.77
CA GLU A 413 -7.77 -29.04 12.06
C GLU A 413 -8.53 -28.77 10.77
N VAL A 414 -9.72 -29.33 10.65
CA VAL A 414 -10.63 -29.05 9.52
C VAL A 414 -11.89 -28.42 10.06
N LEU A 415 -12.17 -27.18 9.64
CA LEU A 415 -13.42 -26.49 9.88
C LEU A 415 -14.30 -26.60 8.64
N TRP A 416 -15.36 -27.39 8.75
CA TRP A 416 -16.29 -27.66 7.66
C TRP A 416 -17.33 -26.54 7.54
N ARG A 417 -17.80 -26.26 6.32
CA ARG A 417 -18.90 -25.29 6.09
C ARG A 417 -20.17 -25.54 6.90
N SER A 418 -20.41 -26.79 7.29
CA SER A 418 -21.56 -27.15 8.14
C SER A 418 -21.43 -26.66 9.59
N GLY A 419 -20.26 -26.12 9.97
CA GLY A 419 -19.84 -25.82 11.34
C GLY A 419 -19.28 -27.04 12.09
N ALA A 420 -19.23 -28.20 11.44
CA ALA A 420 -18.54 -29.37 11.97
C ALA A 420 -17.02 -29.14 12.03
N ARG A 421 -16.34 -29.88 12.90
CA ARG A 421 -14.88 -29.80 13.07
C ARG A 421 -14.29 -31.20 13.17
N SER A 422 -13.19 -31.42 12.46
CA SER A 422 -12.31 -32.58 12.63
C SER A 422 -10.97 -32.11 13.18
N VAL A 423 -10.42 -32.85 14.14
CA VAL A 423 -9.08 -32.58 14.69
C VAL A 423 -8.33 -33.90 14.70
N LEU A 424 -7.09 -33.88 14.23
CA LEU A 424 -6.16 -35.00 14.31
C LEU A 424 -4.86 -34.48 14.91
N ASP A 425 -4.47 -35.07 16.05
CA ASP A 425 -3.16 -34.87 16.66
C ASP A 425 -2.17 -35.93 16.11
N ASP A 426 -0.86 -35.71 16.24
CA ASP A 426 0.21 -36.58 15.71
C ASP A 426 0.20 -36.74 14.17
N VAL A 427 -0.03 -35.63 13.45
CA VAL A 427 0.03 -35.58 11.98
C VAL A 427 1.49 -35.51 11.55
N ARG A 428 1.97 -36.58 10.92
CA ARG A 428 3.35 -36.72 10.43
C ARG A 428 3.46 -36.39 8.96
N ALA A 429 4.62 -35.84 8.58
CA ALA A 429 5.00 -35.55 7.20
C ALA A 429 5.04 -36.80 6.31
N ASN A 430 5.03 -36.56 5.00
CA ASN A 430 5.04 -37.51 3.88
C ASN A 430 3.89 -38.51 3.92
N ARG A 431 2.68 -37.99 4.17
CA ARG A 431 1.45 -38.77 4.23
C ARG A 431 0.29 -38.00 3.61
N LEU A 432 -0.62 -38.76 3.01
CA LEU A 432 -1.96 -38.30 2.66
C LEU A 432 -2.92 -38.59 3.82
N TYR A 433 -3.63 -37.57 4.26
CA TYR A 433 -4.70 -37.69 5.25
C TYR A 433 -6.06 -37.53 4.58
N GLU A 434 -6.88 -38.58 4.65
CA GLU A 434 -8.26 -38.56 4.20
C GLU A 434 -9.20 -38.29 5.37
N ILE A 435 -9.80 -37.10 5.42
CA ILE A 435 -10.62 -36.67 6.55
C ILE A 435 -12.11 -36.70 6.18
N PHE A 436 -12.89 -37.44 6.94
CA PHE A 436 -14.34 -37.56 6.75
C PHE A 436 -15.10 -36.58 7.64
N GLU A 437 -16.09 -35.88 7.07
CA GLU A 437 -16.91 -34.94 7.82
C GLU A 437 -17.72 -35.67 8.91
N PRO A 438 -17.70 -35.21 10.17
CA PRO A 438 -18.45 -35.86 11.25
C PRO A 438 -19.95 -35.54 11.18
N ARG A 439 -20.77 -36.34 11.88
CA ARG A 439 -22.24 -36.14 11.94
C ARG A 439 -22.64 -34.93 12.78
N ASN A 440 -21.89 -34.67 13.84
CA ASN A 440 -22.27 -33.69 14.84
C ASN A 440 -21.64 -32.34 14.49
N LYS A 441 -22.44 -31.28 14.54
CA LYS A 441 -21.92 -29.92 14.54
C LYS A 441 -21.14 -29.71 15.83
N SER A 442 -19.91 -29.21 15.73
CA SER A 442 -19.19 -28.66 16.87
C SER A 442 -19.77 -27.28 17.20
N LYS A 443 -19.68 -26.85 18.47
CA LYS A 443 -19.87 -25.43 18.76
C LYS A 443 -18.82 -24.65 17.96
N PRO A 444 -19.18 -23.55 17.27
CA PRO A 444 -18.19 -22.68 16.68
C PRO A 444 -17.20 -22.22 17.77
N PRO A 445 -15.91 -22.03 17.45
CA PRO A 445 -14.98 -21.47 18.41
C PRO A 445 -15.56 -20.17 18.97
N ALA A 446 -15.48 -19.99 20.28
CA ALA A 446 -15.84 -18.72 20.88
C ALA A 446 -14.95 -17.65 20.25
N THR A 447 -15.55 -16.65 19.60
CA THR A 447 -14.81 -15.48 19.15
C THR A 447 -14.13 -14.89 20.39
N LYS A 448 -12.81 -14.67 20.34
CA LYS A 448 -12.11 -13.98 21.43
C LYS A 448 -12.85 -12.64 21.65
N PRO A 449 -13.28 -12.32 22.88
CA PRO A 449 -13.91 -11.03 23.14
C PRO A 449 -12.92 -9.93 22.75
N MET A 450 -13.37 -8.95 21.98
CA MET A 450 -12.54 -7.82 21.59
C MET A 450 -12.06 -7.08 22.84
N SER A 451 -10.74 -6.92 22.97
CA SER A 451 -10.17 -5.99 23.94
C SER A 451 -10.60 -4.56 23.59
N LYS A 452 -10.73 -3.72 24.62
CA LYS A 452 -10.98 -2.30 24.42
C LYS A 452 -9.74 -1.69 23.74
N PRO A 453 -9.90 -0.88 22.68
CA PRO A 453 -8.75 -0.26 22.00
C PRO A 453 -8.05 0.76 22.90
N MET A 454 -6.75 1.00 22.65
CA MET A 454 -5.94 1.96 23.43
C MET A 454 -6.46 3.40 23.36
N PHE A 455 -7.00 3.79 22.20
CA PHE A 455 -7.51 5.13 21.94
C PHE A 455 -9.01 5.14 21.62
N GLU A 456 -9.65 6.27 21.95
CA GLU A 456 -10.99 6.65 21.55
C GLU A 456 -10.91 7.83 20.56
N ASP A 457 -11.56 7.73 19.40
CA ASP A 457 -11.70 8.87 18.48
C ASP A 457 -12.67 9.90 19.07
N VAL A 458 -12.14 11.06 19.47
CA VAL A 458 -12.87 12.21 20.01
C VAL A 458 -12.84 13.42 19.07
N SER A 459 -12.58 13.20 17.77
CA SER A 459 -12.43 14.26 16.75
C SER A 459 -13.62 15.22 16.66
N LEU A 460 -14.81 14.76 17.03
CA LEU A 460 -16.02 15.60 17.10
C LEU A 460 -15.88 16.76 18.11
N ARG A 461 -15.00 16.67 19.10
CA ARG A 461 -14.70 17.76 20.04
C ARG A 461 -14.00 18.93 19.35
N LEU A 462 -13.26 18.68 18.27
CA LEU A 462 -12.65 19.71 17.42
C LEU A 462 -13.60 20.19 16.32
N GLY A 463 -14.30 19.25 15.66
CA GLY A 463 -15.19 19.56 14.53
C GLY A 463 -14.47 20.18 13.33
N HIS A 464 -13.15 19.99 13.21
CA HIS A 464 -12.31 20.62 12.18
C HIS A 464 -12.18 19.77 10.91
N ARG A 465 -12.19 20.45 9.75
CA ARG A 465 -11.85 19.88 8.45
C ARG A 465 -10.95 20.82 7.68
N HIS A 466 -9.75 20.35 7.33
CA HIS A 466 -8.84 21.12 6.50
C HIS A 466 -9.45 21.38 5.13
N GLN A 467 -9.23 22.59 4.60
CA GLN A 467 -9.60 22.96 3.25
C GLN A 467 -8.34 23.25 2.45
N GLN A 468 -8.23 22.63 1.29
CA GLN A 468 -7.14 22.89 0.34
C GLN A 468 -7.76 23.03 -1.04
N LEU A 469 -7.45 24.13 -1.72
CA LEU A 469 -7.83 24.26 -3.12
C LEU A 469 -7.02 23.27 -3.97
N PRO A 470 -7.66 22.55 -4.91
CA PRO A 470 -6.93 21.70 -5.84
C PRO A 470 -5.96 22.54 -6.69
N VAL A 471 -4.68 22.19 -6.65
CA VAL A 471 -3.65 22.78 -7.52
C VAL A 471 -3.02 21.65 -8.34
N ASN A 472 -2.76 21.92 -9.61
CA ASN A 472 -2.11 20.98 -10.51
C ASN A 472 -0.77 21.53 -10.99
N ASP A 473 0.27 21.29 -10.19
CA ASP A 473 1.62 21.77 -10.45
C ASP A 473 2.18 21.26 -11.79
N PHE A 474 1.73 20.08 -12.25
CA PHE A 474 2.17 19.46 -13.50
C PHE A 474 1.76 20.21 -14.76
N ILE A 475 0.88 21.23 -14.66
CA ILE A 475 0.57 22.11 -15.79
C ILE A 475 1.77 22.98 -16.13
N ASN A 476 2.46 23.50 -15.12
CA ASN A 476 3.60 24.40 -15.29
C ASN A 476 4.92 23.61 -15.30
N GLU A 477 5.03 22.57 -14.48
CA GLU A 477 6.23 21.73 -14.37
C GLU A 477 5.86 20.25 -14.58
N PRO A 478 5.68 19.80 -15.83
CA PRO A 478 5.14 18.46 -16.13
C PRO A 478 6.08 17.31 -15.73
N LEU A 479 7.36 17.62 -15.51
CA LEU A 479 8.39 16.64 -15.15
C LEU A 479 8.59 16.47 -13.64
N MET A 480 7.85 17.20 -12.80
CA MET A 480 7.98 17.01 -11.36
C MET A 480 7.58 15.58 -10.94
N PRO A 481 8.30 14.98 -9.96
CA PRO A 481 7.97 13.67 -9.40
C PRO A 481 6.60 13.64 -8.71
N ARG A 482 6.20 14.74 -8.06
CA ARG A 482 4.97 14.86 -7.26
C ARG A 482 4.54 16.32 -7.14
N ARG A 483 3.28 16.56 -6.74
CA ARG A 483 2.82 17.90 -6.38
C ARG A 483 3.37 18.30 -5.01
N ILE A 484 3.82 19.54 -4.90
CA ILE A 484 4.43 20.11 -3.68
C ILE A 484 3.62 21.29 -3.14
N SER A 485 2.75 21.89 -3.96
CA SER A 485 1.84 22.98 -3.56
C SER A 485 0.80 22.56 -2.51
N GLN A 486 0.65 21.26 -2.28
CA GLN A 486 -0.29 20.67 -1.34
C GLN A 486 0.42 19.86 -0.24
N ALA A 487 1.50 20.42 0.34
CA ALA A 487 2.22 19.87 1.49
C ALA A 487 1.30 19.56 2.70
N GLY A 488 0.12 20.19 2.76
CA GLY A 488 -0.93 19.91 3.73
C GLY A 488 -0.72 20.62 5.07
N PRO A 489 -1.67 20.46 6.00
CA PRO A 489 -1.64 21.20 7.25
C PRO A 489 -0.59 20.65 8.21
N GLY A 490 0.14 21.57 8.85
CA GLY A 490 0.88 21.29 10.07
C GLY A 490 -0.02 21.34 11.30
N VAL A 491 0.55 20.95 12.44
CA VAL A 491 -0.12 20.94 13.74
C VAL A 491 0.84 21.32 14.86
N ALA A 492 0.36 22.02 15.88
CA ALA A 492 1.15 22.37 17.05
C ALA A 492 0.29 22.37 18.31
N TRP A 493 0.80 21.78 19.39
CA TRP A 493 0.32 22.04 20.74
C TRP A 493 1.08 23.23 21.32
N ILE A 494 0.36 24.25 21.79
CA ILE A 494 0.90 25.49 22.34
C ILE A 494 0.01 25.96 23.49
N ASP A 495 0.58 26.55 24.54
CA ASP A 495 -0.19 27.21 25.60
C ASP A 495 -0.30 28.71 25.24
N ASP A 496 -1.32 29.10 24.45
CA ASP A 496 -1.43 30.47 23.89
C ASP A 496 -1.78 31.48 24.98
N ASP A 497 -2.72 31.13 25.86
CA ASP A 497 -3.21 32.03 26.91
C ASP A 497 -2.50 31.88 28.26
N ARG A 498 -1.56 30.93 28.39
CA ARG A 498 -0.77 30.64 29.59
C ARG A 498 -1.61 30.20 30.78
N ASP A 499 -2.75 29.56 30.53
CA ASP A 499 -3.60 28.99 31.57
C ASP A 499 -3.12 27.60 32.04
N GLY A 500 -2.10 27.07 31.37
CA GLY A 500 -1.47 25.78 31.65
C GLY A 500 -2.18 24.59 31.00
N TRP A 501 -3.14 24.82 30.12
CA TRP A 501 -3.74 23.83 29.23
C TRP A 501 -3.26 24.05 27.81
N GLU A 502 -2.76 22.99 27.18
CA GLU A 502 -2.27 23.09 25.81
C GLU A 502 -3.42 23.28 24.82
N ASP A 503 -3.35 24.36 24.05
CA ASP A 503 -4.21 24.69 22.91
C ASP A 503 -3.68 24.05 21.62
N LEU A 504 -4.58 23.85 20.66
CA LEU A 504 -4.26 23.20 19.40
C LEU A 504 -4.27 24.21 18.24
N ALA A 505 -3.12 24.41 17.60
CA ALA A 505 -3.00 25.14 16.35
C ALA A 505 -2.92 24.19 15.15
N ILE A 506 -3.70 24.48 14.11
CA ILE A 506 -3.67 23.78 12.82
C ILE A 506 -3.23 24.78 11.76
N VAL A 507 -2.10 24.51 11.09
CA VAL A 507 -1.45 25.49 10.21
C VAL A 507 -1.53 25.04 8.75
N GLY A 508 -2.36 25.71 7.96
CA GLY A 508 -2.45 25.48 6.52
C GLY A 508 -1.54 26.41 5.72
N ASN A 509 -1.57 26.29 4.39
CA ASN A 509 -0.78 27.15 3.51
C ASN A 509 -1.26 28.62 3.46
N THR A 510 -2.50 28.90 3.90
CA THR A 510 -3.12 30.24 3.84
C THR A 510 -3.30 30.89 5.20
N GLY A 511 -2.77 30.29 6.28
CA GLY A 511 -2.94 30.76 7.66
C GLY A 511 -3.06 29.62 8.65
N HIS A 512 -3.45 29.93 9.89
CA HIS A 512 -3.65 28.96 10.95
C HIS A 512 -5.04 29.09 11.59
N GLU A 513 -5.50 28.01 12.21
CA GLU A 513 -6.69 27.98 13.06
C GLU A 513 -6.29 27.53 14.46
N LEU A 514 -6.74 28.24 15.49
CA LEU A 514 -6.43 27.93 16.89
C LEU A 514 -7.68 27.45 17.64
N PHE A 515 -7.51 26.42 18.45
CA PHE A 515 -8.53 25.80 19.27
C PHE A 515 -8.10 25.83 20.73
N VAL A 516 -8.73 26.71 21.51
CA VAL A 516 -8.44 26.84 22.95
C VAL A 516 -8.98 25.64 23.70
N ASN A 517 -8.16 25.07 24.58
CA ASN A 517 -8.46 23.88 25.35
C ASN A 517 -9.00 24.21 26.75
N MET A 518 -10.32 24.15 26.88
CA MET A 518 -11.01 24.31 28.17
C MET A 518 -11.20 22.95 28.85
N LYS A 519 -10.11 22.34 29.31
CA LYS A 519 -10.11 21.07 30.07
C LYS A 519 -10.68 19.89 29.29
N GLY A 520 -10.11 19.63 28.12
CA GLY A 520 -10.53 18.55 27.21
C GLY A 520 -11.72 18.90 26.31
N ARG A 521 -12.14 20.17 26.30
CA ARG A 521 -13.17 20.73 25.41
C ARG A 521 -12.57 21.87 24.61
N PHE A 522 -12.77 21.85 23.30
CA PHE A 522 -12.12 22.82 22.40
C PHE A 522 -13.11 23.89 21.92
N SER A 523 -12.62 25.13 21.81
CA SER A 523 -13.33 26.21 21.13
C SER A 523 -12.39 26.90 20.15
N ARG A 524 -12.83 27.07 18.91
CA ARG A 524 -12.08 27.82 17.90
C ARG A 524 -12.08 29.31 18.26
N ILE A 525 -10.92 29.95 18.13
CA ILE A 525 -10.74 31.40 18.28
C ILE A 525 -10.17 32.02 17.00
N THR A 526 -10.33 33.34 16.85
CA THR A 526 -9.92 34.10 15.65
C THR A 526 -8.83 35.14 15.93
N GLU A 527 -8.61 35.48 17.20
CA GLU A 527 -7.59 36.41 17.64
C GLU A 527 -6.65 35.65 18.58
N SER A 528 -5.35 35.70 18.31
CA SER A 528 -4.32 35.00 19.09
C SER A 528 -3.03 35.81 19.04
N ASN A 529 -2.26 35.74 20.13
CA ASN A 529 -0.90 36.28 20.18
C ASN A 529 0.16 35.17 20.04
N ALA A 530 -0.26 33.94 19.75
CA ALA A 530 0.62 32.79 19.64
C ALA A 530 1.68 32.99 18.57
N ILE A 531 2.93 32.73 18.95
CA ILE A 531 4.03 32.60 18.01
C ILE A 531 3.98 31.17 17.47
N MET A 532 3.59 31.02 16.20
CA MET A 532 3.55 29.72 15.56
C MET A 532 4.97 29.16 15.38
N PRO A 533 5.17 27.83 15.52
CA PRO A 533 6.43 27.19 15.22
C PRO A 533 6.90 27.48 13.79
N ASN A 534 8.21 27.70 13.62
CA ASN A 534 8.81 27.89 12.29
C ASN A 534 9.43 26.59 11.80
N TRP A 535 8.74 25.88 10.90
CA TRP A 535 9.22 24.63 10.30
C TRP A 535 10.23 24.80 9.16
N ASN A 536 10.59 26.04 8.78
CA ASN A 536 11.63 26.25 7.79
C ASN A 536 12.98 25.77 8.31
N ALA A 537 13.85 25.34 7.39
CA ALA A 537 15.20 24.93 7.75
C ALA A 537 15.95 26.09 8.45
N PRO A 538 16.61 25.84 9.58
CA PRO A 538 17.40 26.86 10.28
C PRO A 538 18.76 27.14 9.61
N VAL A 539 19.12 26.37 8.57
CA VAL A 539 20.33 26.54 7.76
C VAL A 539 20.00 26.42 6.28
N GLU A 540 20.74 27.12 5.42
CA GLU A 540 20.59 27.02 3.96
C GLU A 540 21.16 25.71 3.42
N THR A 541 20.39 25.04 2.55
CA THR A 541 20.78 23.79 1.90
C THR A 541 20.44 23.84 0.41
N VAL A 542 21.12 23.01 -0.39
CA VAL A 542 20.77 22.89 -1.82
C VAL A 542 19.59 21.93 -2.01
N GLU A 543 19.47 20.94 -1.12
CA GLU A 543 18.34 20.02 -1.04
C GLU A 543 17.13 20.71 -0.41
N ARG A 544 15.93 20.22 -0.73
CA ARG A 544 14.74 20.60 0.02
C ARG A 544 14.73 19.91 1.39
N VAL A 545 14.50 20.68 2.44
CA VAL A 545 14.33 20.19 3.82
C VAL A 545 12.83 20.12 4.14
N ASN A 546 12.38 18.98 4.63
CA ASN A 546 10.96 18.76 4.98
C ASN A 546 10.68 18.80 6.49
N GLY A 547 11.69 18.51 7.30
CA GLY A 547 11.59 18.46 8.75
C GLY A 547 12.97 18.56 9.40
N TRP A 548 12.98 18.93 10.66
CA TRP A 548 14.20 19.04 11.46
C TRP A 548 13.90 18.76 12.93
N ALA A 549 14.92 18.38 13.68
CA ALA A 549 14.88 18.18 15.12
C ALA A 549 16.15 18.73 15.75
N LYS A 550 16.07 19.12 17.04
CA LYS A 550 17.18 19.71 17.78
C LYS A 550 17.23 19.18 19.22
N ALA A 551 18.36 18.58 19.60
CA ALA A 551 18.70 18.19 20.97
C ALA A 551 20.20 17.89 21.07
N ASP A 552 20.71 17.74 22.29
CA ASP A 552 22.10 17.35 22.56
C ASP A 552 22.35 15.88 22.14
N LEU A 553 22.89 15.68 20.94
CA LEU A 553 22.99 14.36 20.30
C LEU A 553 24.30 13.65 20.67
N ASP A 554 25.38 14.40 20.87
CA ASP A 554 26.69 13.87 21.24
C ASP A 554 26.97 13.91 22.76
N GLY A 555 26.10 14.54 23.54
CA GLY A 555 26.18 14.62 25.00
C GLY A 555 27.15 15.70 25.50
N ASP A 556 27.53 16.68 24.67
CA ASP A 556 28.42 17.78 25.04
C ASP A 556 27.69 18.96 25.72
N GLY A 557 26.36 18.91 25.76
CA GLY A 557 25.49 19.90 26.39
C GLY A 557 24.97 20.97 25.44
N ASP A 558 25.48 21.07 24.21
CA ASP A 558 25.00 21.99 23.19
C ASP A 558 24.04 21.28 22.21
N PRO A 559 22.82 21.79 21.97
CA PRO A 559 21.90 21.07 21.09
C PRO A 559 22.31 21.09 19.60
N ASP A 560 22.47 19.90 19.05
CA ASP A 560 22.76 19.62 17.65
C ASP A 560 21.50 19.65 16.78
N LEU A 561 21.70 19.83 15.47
CA LEU A 561 20.62 19.96 14.49
C LEU A 561 20.64 18.79 13.50
N VAL A 562 19.46 18.20 13.27
CA VAL A 562 19.28 17.12 12.27
C VAL A 562 18.21 17.51 11.27
N LEU A 563 18.47 17.28 9.98
CA LEU A 563 17.59 17.65 8.87
C LEU A 563 17.16 16.41 8.06
N ALA A 564 15.87 16.32 7.77
CA ALA A 564 15.31 15.40 6.78
C ALA A 564 15.33 16.07 5.39
N THR A 565 16.21 15.60 4.50
CA THR A 565 16.40 16.17 3.16
C THR A 565 15.86 15.28 2.04
N GLU A 566 15.41 15.87 0.94
CA GLU A 566 15.05 15.13 -0.26
C GLU A 566 16.21 15.01 -1.24
N TRP A 567 16.31 13.83 -1.87
CA TRP A 567 17.33 13.50 -2.86
C TRP A 567 18.75 13.59 -2.28
N GLY A 568 18.88 13.21 -1.00
CA GLY A 568 20.10 13.33 -0.21
C GLY A 568 20.00 12.56 1.11
N PRO A 569 21.02 12.64 1.99
CA PRO A 569 21.04 11.95 3.27
C PRO A 569 20.22 12.67 4.35
N VAL A 570 19.97 12.01 5.47
CA VAL A 570 19.67 12.71 6.73
C VAL A 570 20.94 13.45 7.12
N ARG A 571 20.87 14.77 7.33
CA ARG A 571 22.05 15.60 7.60
C ARG A 571 22.14 15.95 9.08
N VAL A 572 23.33 15.84 9.65
CA VAL A 572 23.60 16.13 11.07
C VAL A 572 24.60 17.27 11.17
N PHE A 573 24.28 18.27 11.96
CA PHE A 573 25.11 19.43 12.22
C PHE A 573 25.38 19.55 13.72
N ARG A 574 26.65 19.45 14.08
CA ARG A 574 27.10 19.70 15.44
C ARG A 574 27.08 21.19 15.75
N SER A 575 26.63 21.56 16.94
CA SER A 575 26.77 22.92 17.45
C SER A 575 28.19 23.16 17.99
N GLU A 576 28.92 24.12 17.43
CA GLU A 576 30.23 24.55 17.92
C GLU A 576 30.27 26.08 18.05
N ALA A 577 30.29 26.59 19.28
CA ALA A 577 30.37 28.03 19.59
C ALA A 577 29.33 28.90 18.84
N GLY A 578 28.10 28.40 18.74
CA GLY A 578 26.99 29.09 18.06
C GLY A 578 26.99 28.98 16.54
N ARG A 579 27.80 28.08 15.96
CA ARG A 579 27.79 27.73 14.53
C ARG A 579 27.46 26.25 14.37
N PHE A 580 26.78 25.92 13.27
CA PHE A 580 26.49 24.54 12.90
C PHE A 580 27.56 24.02 11.93
N ILE A 581 28.24 22.93 12.30
CA ILE A 581 29.22 22.26 11.46
C ILE A 581 28.71 20.87 11.09
N GLU A 582 28.68 20.58 9.79
CA GLU A 582 28.18 19.30 9.32
C GLU A 582 29.09 18.13 9.69
N ARG A 583 28.47 17.02 10.13
CA ARG A 583 29.12 15.74 10.50
C ARG A 583 28.48 14.53 9.82
N THR A 584 27.62 14.75 8.82
CA THR A 584 26.83 13.71 8.13
C THR A 584 27.66 12.51 7.65
N ASP A 585 28.75 12.75 6.92
CA ASP A 585 29.60 11.68 6.38
C ASP A 585 30.42 10.99 7.47
N GLU A 586 30.93 11.76 8.43
CA GLU A 586 31.70 11.24 9.57
C GLU A 586 30.86 10.27 10.42
N LEU A 587 29.56 10.55 10.54
CA LEU A 587 28.60 9.74 11.27
C LEU A 587 28.01 8.58 10.46
N GLY A 588 28.44 8.38 9.20
CA GLY A 588 28.02 7.26 8.36
C GLY A 588 26.64 7.40 7.70
N LEU A 589 26.02 8.59 7.74
CA LEU A 589 24.69 8.83 7.16
C LEU A 589 24.72 9.15 5.66
N GLY A 590 25.87 9.59 5.13
CA GLY A 590 26.05 9.97 3.73
C GLY A 590 25.74 8.87 2.71
N ASP A 591 25.78 7.60 3.11
CA ASP A 591 25.48 6.46 2.24
C ASP A 591 23.97 6.20 2.05
N TYR A 592 23.10 6.82 2.85
CA TYR A 592 21.64 6.60 2.84
C TYR A 592 20.91 7.77 2.20
N LEU A 593 20.87 7.79 0.87
CA LEU A 593 20.25 8.83 0.07
C LEU A 593 18.76 8.53 -0.13
N GLY A 594 17.89 9.40 0.42
CA GLY A 594 16.46 9.15 0.50
C GLY A 594 15.60 10.35 0.08
N TRP A 595 14.29 10.14 0.23
CA TRP A 595 13.28 11.20 0.21
C TRP A 595 12.74 11.39 1.62
N TRP A 596 13.62 11.87 2.49
CA TRP A 596 13.32 12.02 3.90
C TRP A 596 12.26 13.10 4.10
N ASN A 597 11.19 12.74 4.80
CA ASN A 597 10.05 13.62 5.07
C ASN A 597 10.16 14.26 6.46
N GLY A 598 10.58 13.53 7.47
CA GLY A 598 10.66 14.03 8.85
C GLY A 598 11.72 13.30 9.66
N VAL A 599 12.08 13.88 10.80
CA VAL A 599 13.09 13.31 11.70
C VAL A 599 12.75 13.64 13.16
N ALA A 600 13.00 12.70 14.05
CA ALA A 600 12.96 12.89 15.50
C ALA A 600 14.12 12.13 16.16
N MET A 601 14.45 12.52 17.39
CA MET A 601 15.45 11.86 18.23
C MET A 601 14.78 11.01 19.31
N ILE A 602 15.35 9.86 19.65
CA ILE A 602 14.75 8.88 20.57
C ILE A 602 15.88 8.07 21.23
N ASP A 603 15.74 7.64 22.48
CA ASP A 603 16.60 6.58 23.05
C ASP A 603 15.87 5.24 22.88
N ALA A 604 16.03 4.60 21.72
CA ALA A 604 15.20 3.45 21.34
C ALA A 604 15.63 2.14 22.01
N ASN A 605 16.89 2.06 22.45
CA ASN A 605 17.50 0.89 23.08
C ASN A 605 17.84 1.11 24.57
N ASN A 606 17.31 2.19 25.16
CA ASN A 606 17.48 2.57 26.56
C ASN A 606 18.95 2.68 27.01
N ASP A 607 19.88 3.00 26.11
CA ASP A 607 21.31 3.11 26.42
C ASP A 607 21.73 4.50 26.91
N GLY A 608 20.80 5.47 26.86
CA GLY A 608 20.98 6.84 27.29
C GLY A 608 21.61 7.76 26.25
N ARG A 609 21.92 7.27 25.04
CA ARG A 609 22.27 8.09 23.87
C ARG A 609 21.03 8.29 23.02
N LEU A 610 20.94 9.45 22.37
CA LEU A 610 19.88 9.71 21.41
C LEU A 610 20.23 9.08 20.06
N ASP A 611 19.32 8.25 19.57
CA ASP A 611 19.19 7.71 18.23
C ASP A 611 18.38 8.65 17.33
N LEU A 612 18.36 8.38 16.03
CA LEU A 612 17.53 9.12 15.06
C LEU A 612 16.47 8.21 14.45
N VAL A 613 15.22 8.68 14.38
CA VAL A 613 14.19 8.07 13.55
C VAL A 613 13.84 9.02 12.41
N ALA A 614 14.02 8.58 11.16
CA ALA A 614 13.78 9.38 9.98
C ALA A 614 12.72 8.74 9.08
N THR A 615 11.65 9.48 8.81
CA THR A 615 10.57 9.04 7.92
C THR A 615 10.93 9.27 6.46
N ASN A 616 10.53 8.34 5.61
CA ASN A 616 10.89 8.32 4.20
C ASN A 616 9.68 7.93 3.35
N TRP A 617 9.89 7.76 2.04
CA TRP A 617 8.83 7.48 1.09
C TRP A 617 8.22 6.08 1.18
N GLY A 618 8.92 5.12 1.79
CA GLY A 618 8.46 3.75 1.93
C GLY A 618 8.57 2.92 0.65
N ARG A 619 8.47 1.60 0.81
CA ARG A 619 8.68 0.60 -0.24
C ARG A 619 7.41 0.18 -0.98
N ASN A 620 6.24 0.68 -0.61
CA ASN A 620 5.00 0.38 -1.32
C ASN A 620 4.59 1.51 -2.27
N SER A 621 5.46 1.80 -3.24
CA SER A 621 5.22 2.85 -4.22
C SER A 621 5.76 2.44 -5.58
N PHE A 622 5.38 3.17 -6.64
CA PHE A 622 5.94 2.99 -7.97
C PHE A 622 7.48 3.01 -7.97
N TYR A 623 8.10 3.79 -7.08
CA TYR A 623 9.56 3.94 -7.05
C TYR A 623 10.30 2.68 -6.61
N GLU A 624 9.74 1.87 -5.70
CA GLU A 624 10.29 0.56 -5.33
C GLU A 624 10.51 -0.32 -6.57
N THR A 625 9.58 -0.26 -7.54
CA THR A 625 9.65 -1.07 -8.77
C THR A 625 10.87 -0.74 -9.62
N LEU A 626 11.44 0.47 -9.48
CA LEU A 626 12.62 0.93 -10.21
C LEU A 626 13.93 0.41 -9.60
N PHE A 627 13.92 -0.06 -8.35
CA PHE A 627 15.09 -0.66 -7.70
C PHE A 627 15.29 -2.13 -8.08
N ARG A 628 14.30 -2.77 -8.71
CA ARG A 628 14.32 -4.19 -9.08
C ARG A 628 14.98 -4.38 -10.45
N GLY A 629 16.10 -5.10 -10.51
CA GLY A 629 16.78 -5.30 -11.80
C GLY A 629 18.20 -5.88 -11.78
N GLY A 630 18.65 -6.46 -10.68
CA GLY A 630 19.91 -7.23 -10.63
C GLY A 630 21.21 -6.39 -10.63
N GLN A 631 21.16 -5.12 -10.24
CA GLN A 631 22.37 -4.34 -9.93
C GLN A 631 22.58 -4.25 -8.42
N ALA A 632 23.83 -4.37 -7.95
CA ALA A 632 24.17 -4.37 -6.53
C ALA A 632 23.89 -3.04 -5.80
N LYS A 633 23.69 -1.93 -6.53
CA LYS A 633 23.27 -0.62 -6.00
C LYS A 633 22.34 0.07 -7.01
N PRO A 634 21.05 -0.32 -7.09
CA PRO A 634 20.12 0.37 -7.97
C PRO A 634 19.97 1.81 -7.48
N THR A 635 20.07 2.78 -8.39
CA THR A 635 19.89 4.19 -8.04
C THR A 635 18.87 4.82 -8.96
N LEU A 636 17.84 5.39 -8.34
CA LEU A 636 17.01 6.43 -8.96
C LEU A 636 17.84 7.71 -8.98
N ALA A 637 17.80 8.44 -10.08
CA ALA A 637 18.49 9.72 -10.22
C ALA A 637 17.54 10.81 -10.72
N LEU A 638 17.81 12.03 -10.27
CA LEU A 638 17.26 13.26 -10.82
C LEU A 638 18.38 14.03 -11.50
N PHE A 639 18.23 14.29 -12.79
CA PHE A 639 19.11 15.20 -13.51
C PHE A 639 18.43 16.56 -13.62
N VAL A 640 19.01 17.58 -13.01
CA VAL A 640 18.43 18.92 -12.87
C VAL A 640 19.28 19.94 -13.63
N GLY A 641 18.67 20.70 -14.53
CA GLY A 641 19.33 21.80 -15.23
C GLY A 641 18.59 22.23 -16.49
N ASP A 642 19.09 23.29 -17.11
CA ASP A 642 18.57 23.80 -18.39
C ASP A 642 19.05 22.91 -19.55
N VAL A 643 18.14 22.07 -20.04
CA VAL A 643 18.42 21.02 -21.03
C VAL A 643 18.46 21.61 -22.44
N ASP A 644 17.53 22.51 -22.79
CA ASP A 644 17.38 23.06 -24.14
C ASP A 644 17.95 24.48 -24.30
N GLY A 645 18.44 25.10 -23.23
CA GLY A 645 19.07 26.41 -23.21
C GLY A 645 18.07 27.57 -23.17
N ASN A 646 16.84 27.34 -22.73
CA ASN A 646 15.77 28.34 -22.75
C ASN A 646 15.66 29.17 -21.44
N GLY A 647 16.49 28.87 -20.43
CA GLY A 647 16.47 29.51 -19.11
C GLY A 647 15.53 28.86 -18.09
N THR A 648 14.79 27.83 -18.46
CA THR A 648 13.98 27.00 -17.57
C THR A 648 14.82 25.83 -17.05
N ILE A 649 14.51 25.34 -15.85
CA ILE A 649 15.18 24.19 -15.26
C ILE A 649 14.30 22.97 -15.41
N GLU A 650 14.78 21.96 -16.14
CA GLU A 650 14.11 20.67 -16.24
C GLU A 650 14.60 19.70 -15.16
N GLN A 651 13.71 18.81 -14.75
CA GLN A 651 13.97 17.73 -13.81
C GLN A 651 13.74 16.39 -14.51
N LEU A 652 14.80 15.68 -14.88
CA LEU A 652 14.70 14.40 -15.60
C LEU A 652 14.90 13.23 -14.63
N GLU A 653 13.80 12.60 -14.20
CA GLU A 653 13.83 11.35 -13.43
C GLU A 653 14.35 10.18 -14.29
N ALA A 654 15.29 9.43 -13.74
CA ALA A 654 16.02 8.39 -14.46
C ALA A 654 16.30 7.16 -13.60
N VAL A 655 16.25 5.99 -14.22
CA VAL A 655 16.62 4.71 -13.60
C VAL A 655 17.75 4.05 -14.40
N GLN A 656 18.69 3.41 -13.69
CA GLN A 656 19.80 2.71 -14.33
C GLN A 656 19.38 1.29 -14.75
N VAL A 657 19.42 1.00 -16.06
CA VAL A 657 19.11 -0.31 -16.64
C VAL A 657 20.21 -0.70 -17.61
N GLY A 658 20.87 -1.84 -17.38
CA GLY A 658 21.95 -2.32 -18.26
C GLY A 658 23.11 -1.32 -18.41
N GLY A 659 23.45 -0.59 -17.34
CA GLY A 659 24.50 0.44 -17.34
C GLY A 659 24.11 1.78 -17.95
N ARG A 660 22.85 1.97 -18.35
CA ARG A 660 22.35 3.19 -19.02
C ARG A 660 21.24 3.86 -18.22
N TRP A 661 21.16 5.18 -18.30
CA TRP A 661 20.05 5.95 -17.71
C TRP A 661 18.85 5.96 -18.65
N LEU A 662 17.79 5.25 -18.28
CA LEU A 662 16.49 5.31 -18.96
C LEU A 662 15.60 6.35 -18.29
N PRO A 663 14.77 7.08 -19.04
CA PRO A 663 13.78 7.96 -18.43
C PRO A 663 12.74 7.15 -17.66
N VAL A 664 12.27 7.71 -16.56
CA VAL A 664 11.10 7.20 -15.85
C VAL A 664 9.82 7.59 -16.59
N ARG A 665 9.80 8.78 -17.21
CA ARG A 665 8.65 9.36 -17.92
C ARG A 665 8.62 8.97 -19.39
N ASP A 666 7.43 8.74 -19.93
CA ASP A 666 7.24 8.44 -21.35
C ASP A 666 7.38 9.70 -22.24
N ARG A 667 7.45 9.46 -23.55
CA ARG A 667 7.70 10.52 -24.56
C ARG A 667 6.66 11.63 -24.53
N HIS A 668 5.38 11.31 -24.30
CA HIS A 668 4.31 12.31 -24.31
C HIS A 668 4.41 13.28 -23.15
N VAL A 669 4.97 12.85 -22.01
CA VAL A 669 5.22 13.74 -20.87
C VAL A 669 6.50 14.56 -21.11
N LEU A 670 7.57 13.90 -21.57
CA LEU A 670 8.84 14.56 -21.86
C LEU A 670 8.71 15.66 -22.92
N GLU A 671 7.93 15.45 -23.98
CA GLU A 671 7.74 16.44 -25.04
C GLU A 671 6.94 17.68 -24.61
N LYS A 672 6.24 17.65 -23.46
CA LYS A 672 5.59 18.84 -22.91
C LYS A 672 6.60 19.84 -22.33
N ALA A 673 7.65 19.33 -21.69
CA ALA A 673 8.76 20.16 -21.19
C ALA A 673 9.82 20.42 -22.27
N LEU A 674 10.05 19.46 -23.16
CA LEU A 674 11.07 19.54 -24.21
C LEU A 674 10.43 19.32 -25.60
N PRO A 675 9.75 20.32 -26.18
CA PRO A 675 8.97 20.17 -27.42
C PRO A 675 9.76 19.63 -28.62
N ALA A 676 11.06 19.92 -28.69
CA ALA A 676 11.94 19.44 -29.77
C ALA A 676 12.06 17.90 -29.82
N LEU A 677 11.75 17.19 -28.73
CA LEU A 677 11.82 15.73 -28.68
C LEU A 677 10.84 15.06 -29.66
N ALA A 678 9.70 15.69 -29.96
CA ALA A 678 8.72 15.12 -30.90
C ALA A 678 9.30 14.96 -32.32
N ALA A 679 10.12 15.93 -32.76
CA ALA A 679 10.80 15.88 -34.05
C ALA A 679 12.06 14.99 -34.02
N ARG A 680 12.82 15.02 -32.92
CA ARG A 680 14.05 14.22 -32.75
C ARG A 680 13.76 12.73 -32.62
N PHE A 681 12.66 12.37 -31.97
CA PHE A 681 12.25 11.00 -31.70
C PHE A 681 10.79 10.77 -32.12
N PRO A 682 10.49 10.58 -33.42
CA PRO A 682 9.14 10.29 -33.89
C PRO A 682 8.63 8.89 -33.48
N VAL A 683 9.53 8.00 -33.06
CA VAL A 683 9.26 6.64 -32.58
C VAL A 683 9.63 6.56 -31.11
N HIS A 684 8.72 6.08 -30.26
CA HIS A 684 8.92 6.00 -28.81
C HIS A 684 10.09 5.07 -28.48
N ALA A 685 10.16 3.90 -29.12
CA ALA A 685 11.23 2.94 -28.92
C ALA A 685 12.64 3.53 -29.17
N ASP A 686 12.77 4.48 -30.10
CA ASP A 686 14.07 5.11 -30.38
C ASP A 686 14.49 6.12 -29.30
N MET A 687 13.54 6.82 -28.67
CA MET A 687 13.81 7.63 -27.49
C MET A 687 14.25 6.76 -26.30
N VAL A 688 13.55 5.65 -26.06
CA VAL A 688 13.93 4.68 -25.00
C VAL A 688 15.35 4.16 -25.25
N LYS A 689 15.67 3.79 -26.50
CA LYS A 689 17.03 3.39 -26.90
C LYS A 689 18.05 4.50 -26.79
N ALA A 690 17.68 5.77 -26.75
CA ALA A 690 18.60 6.89 -26.57
C ALA A 690 18.91 7.15 -25.09
N GLY A 691 17.93 6.93 -24.21
CA GLY A 691 18.06 7.17 -22.76
C GLY A 691 18.22 8.66 -22.43
N ILE A 692 18.51 8.97 -21.17
CA ILE A 692 18.65 10.36 -20.68
C ILE A 692 19.78 11.09 -21.39
N GLU A 693 20.92 10.42 -21.62
CA GLU A 693 22.06 11.00 -22.35
C GLU A 693 21.65 11.48 -23.74
N GLY A 694 20.90 10.66 -24.49
CA GLY A 694 20.41 11.05 -25.81
C GLY A 694 19.31 12.11 -25.76
N ILE A 695 18.45 12.09 -24.75
CA ILE A 695 17.40 13.10 -24.54
C ILE A 695 18.02 14.47 -24.28
N ALA A 696 18.91 14.56 -23.29
CA ALA A 696 19.60 15.79 -22.87
C ALA A 696 20.70 16.24 -23.85
N GLY A 697 21.27 15.31 -24.62
CA GLY A 697 22.31 15.62 -25.60
C GLY A 697 23.51 16.31 -24.96
N PRO A 698 24.03 17.41 -25.54
CA PRO A 698 25.17 18.14 -24.99
C PRO A 698 24.98 18.68 -23.56
N ALA A 699 23.72 18.80 -23.10
CA ALA A 699 23.43 19.26 -21.75
C ALA A 699 23.77 18.23 -20.67
N PHE A 700 23.83 16.94 -21.02
CA PHE A 700 23.92 15.88 -20.03
C PHE A 700 25.08 16.06 -19.03
N GLY A 701 26.27 16.43 -19.52
CA GLY A 701 27.47 16.62 -18.68
C GLY A 701 27.44 17.82 -17.74
N ARG A 702 26.48 18.74 -17.89
CA ARG A 702 26.30 19.93 -17.03
C ARG A 702 25.10 19.83 -16.08
N LEU A 703 24.28 18.79 -16.20
CA LEU A 703 23.12 18.61 -15.31
C LEU A 703 23.60 18.21 -13.91
N LYS A 704 23.03 18.84 -12.87
CA LYS A 704 23.23 18.38 -11.49
C LYS A 704 22.55 17.02 -11.34
N LYS A 705 23.30 16.02 -10.89
CA LYS A 705 22.78 14.70 -10.59
C LYS A 705 22.53 14.57 -9.09
N MET A 706 21.30 14.26 -8.70
CA MET A 706 20.94 13.86 -7.34
C MET A 706 20.42 12.42 -7.37
N GLN A 707 20.52 11.69 -6.25
CA GLN A 707 20.25 10.25 -6.24
C GLN A 707 19.44 9.83 -5.01
N VAL A 708 18.71 8.73 -5.16
CA VAL A 708 18.05 7.99 -4.08
C VAL A 708 18.47 6.52 -4.22
N ASN A 709 18.92 5.95 -3.11
CA ASN A 709 19.24 4.53 -2.95
C ASN A 709 18.49 3.88 -1.77
N HIS A 710 17.77 4.68 -0.98
CA HIS A 710 17.15 4.24 0.26
C HIS A 710 15.74 4.83 0.38
N LEU A 711 14.72 3.97 0.36
CA LEU A 711 13.31 4.37 0.51
C LEU A 711 12.75 4.08 1.91
N ASP A 712 13.47 3.30 2.72
CA ASP A 712 12.95 2.85 4.00
C ASP A 712 12.90 3.98 5.02
N THR A 713 11.79 4.07 5.76
CA THR A 713 11.72 4.78 7.03
C THR A 713 12.57 4.00 8.03
N THR A 714 13.53 4.69 8.65
CA THR A 714 14.70 4.05 9.28
C THR A 714 14.94 4.59 10.67
N LEU A 715 15.23 3.68 11.61
CA LEU A 715 15.86 3.99 12.88
C LEU A 715 17.38 3.93 12.68
N PHE A 716 18.11 4.89 13.20
CA PHE A 716 19.56 4.95 13.17
C PHE A 716 20.05 4.95 14.62
N LEU A 717 20.58 3.82 15.08
CA LEU A 717 21.10 3.68 16.43
C LEU A 717 22.44 4.39 16.57
N ASN A 718 22.58 5.18 17.62
CA ASN A 718 23.79 5.92 17.94
C ASN A 718 24.81 5.03 18.64
N ARG A 719 25.91 4.73 17.94
CA ARG A 719 27.03 3.93 18.48
C ARG A 719 28.13 4.78 19.10
N GLY A 720 27.90 6.09 19.24
CA GLY A 720 28.83 7.09 19.75
C GLY A 720 29.64 7.76 18.64
N ASP A 721 30.30 6.97 17.79
CA ASP A 721 31.13 7.48 16.69
C ASP A 721 30.43 7.48 15.32
N ARG A 722 29.28 6.79 15.21
CA ARG A 722 28.50 6.64 13.98
C ARG A 722 27.06 6.26 14.28
N PHE A 723 26.23 6.38 13.25
CA PHE A 723 24.87 5.84 13.22
C PHE A 723 24.82 4.50 12.48
N GLU A 724 24.12 3.53 13.07
CA GLU A 724 23.86 2.22 12.47
C GLU A 724 22.38 2.13 12.07
N PRO A 725 22.02 1.90 10.80
CA PRO A 725 20.63 1.73 10.43
C PRO A 725 20.06 0.42 10.96
N VAL A 726 18.87 0.50 11.54
CA VAL A 726 18.06 -0.63 11.97
C VAL A 726 16.73 -0.56 11.21
N PRO A 727 16.34 -1.65 10.51
CA PRO A 727 15.07 -1.68 9.80
C PRO A 727 13.91 -1.65 10.81
N LEU A 728 12.94 -0.78 10.56
CA LEU A 728 11.66 -0.81 11.26
C LEU A 728 10.73 -1.88 10.67
N PRO A 729 9.67 -2.28 11.40
CA PRO A 729 8.68 -3.24 10.91
C PRO A 729 8.13 -2.89 9.51
N MET A 730 7.69 -3.93 8.78
CA MET A 730 7.19 -3.82 7.41
C MET A 730 6.08 -2.78 7.28
N GLU A 731 5.18 -2.71 8.25
CA GLU A 731 4.01 -1.83 8.30
C GLU A 731 4.40 -0.36 8.13
N THR A 732 5.57 0.03 8.62
CA THR A 732 6.12 1.38 8.47
C THR A 732 6.55 1.68 7.03
N GLN A 733 6.85 0.63 6.25
CA GLN A 733 7.31 0.72 4.86
C GLN A 733 6.18 0.61 3.83
N LEU A 734 4.96 0.26 4.26
CA LEU A 734 3.81 0.02 3.37
C LEU A 734 3.14 1.30 2.85
N SER A 735 3.58 2.48 3.28
CA SER A 735 3.10 3.77 2.79
C SER A 735 4.14 4.85 3.09
N PRO A 736 4.22 5.96 2.33
CA PRO A 736 5.04 7.11 2.71
C PRO A 736 4.72 7.58 4.12
N ALA A 737 5.76 7.70 4.95
CA ALA A 737 5.66 8.22 6.31
C ALA A 737 6.07 9.69 6.33
N PHE A 738 5.35 10.51 7.10
CA PHE A 738 5.55 11.95 7.24
C PHE A 738 5.95 12.30 8.67
N SER A 739 5.02 12.74 9.52
CA SER A 739 5.36 13.00 10.92
C SER A 739 5.71 11.71 11.64
N VAL A 740 6.69 11.80 12.53
CA VAL A 740 7.01 10.80 13.55
C VAL A 740 6.93 11.47 14.90
N CYS A 741 6.21 10.86 15.84
CA CYS A 741 6.12 11.33 17.22
C CYS A 741 6.76 10.31 18.16
N VAL A 742 7.43 10.78 19.20
CA VAL A 742 8.11 9.97 20.21
C VAL A 742 7.40 10.15 21.56
N GLY A 743 6.88 9.08 22.13
CA GLY A 743 6.04 9.13 23.33
C GLY A 743 5.79 7.76 23.93
N ASP A 744 5.82 7.65 25.25
CA ASP A 744 5.47 6.41 25.96
C ASP A 744 3.94 6.34 26.13
N VAL A 745 3.29 5.67 25.18
CA VAL A 745 1.83 5.68 25.02
C VAL A 745 1.13 4.66 25.92
N ASN A 746 1.85 3.62 26.34
CA ASN A 746 1.35 2.58 27.21
C ASN A 746 1.84 2.72 28.68
N ALA A 747 2.68 3.73 28.94
CA ALA A 747 3.33 4.04 30.20
C ALA A 747 4.19 2.91 30.77
N ASP A 748 4.82 2.11 29.90
CA ASP A 748 5.67 0.97 30.29
C ASP A 748 7.14 1.35 30.57
N GLY A 749 7.51 2.61 30.31
CA GLY A 749 8.84 3.17 30.50
C GLY A 749 9.77 3.03 29.29
N ASN A 750 9.27 2.56 28.14
CA ASN A 750 9.95 2.59 26.85
C ASN A 750 9.31 3.64 25.93
N GLU A 751 10.11 4.13 24.99
CA GLU A 751 9.65 5.11 24.01
C GLU A 751 8.91 4.43 22.84
N ASP A 752 7.68 4.86 22.56
CA ASP A 752 6.90 4.40 21.41
C ASP A 752 6.92 5.44 20.27
N LEU A 753 6.54 4.98 19.07
CA LEU A 753 6.52 5.81 17.87
C LEU A 753 5.14 5.83 17.23
N PHE A 754 4.67 7.02 16.84
CA PHE A 754 3.53 7.17 15.94
C PHE A 754 3.97 7.74 14.59
N PHE A 755 3.47 7.19 13.48
CA PHE A 755 3.73 7.67 12.13
C PHE A 755 2.45 8.15 11.42
N SER A 756 2.49 9.38 10.92
CA SER A 756 1.54 9.85 9.90
C SER A 756 1.87 9.21 8.55
N GLN A 757 0.87 8.66 7.86
CA GLN A 757 1.06 7.95 6.59
C GLN A 757 0.21 8.49 5.42
N ASN A 758 0.52 8.01 4.22
CA ASN A 758 -0.18 8.21 2.94
C ASN A 758 0.17 9.47 2.15
N PHE A 759 0.09 9.35 0.82
CA PHE A 759 0.32 10.43 -0.13
C PHE A 759 -0.49 10.22 -1.43
N PHE A 760 -1.41 11.15 -1.72
CA PHE A 760 -2.32 11.10 -2.86
C PHE A 760 -1.93 12.09 -3.96
N ALA A 761 -1.11 13.10 -3.67
CA ALA A 761 -0.71 14.13 -4.63
C ALA A 761 0.35 13.65 -5.66
N VAL A 762 0.26 12.37 -6.05
CA VAL A 762 1.10 11.71 -7.06
C VAL A 762 0.72 12.14 -8.47
N ARG A 763 1.52 11.68 -9.44
CA ARG A 763 1.24 11.84 -10.87
C ARG A 763 -0.01 11.05 -11.25
N VAL A 764 -0.68 11.49 -12.30
CA VAL A 764 -1.95 10.87 -12.71
C VAL A 764 -1.77 9.44 -13.24
N GLU A 765 -0.55 9.09 -13.66
CA GLU A 765 -0.19 7.74 -14.10
C GLU A 765 0.10 6.78 -12.93
N ASP A 766 0.35 7.30 -11.72
CA ASP A 766 0.72 6.52 -10.56
C ASP A 766 -0.47 6.21 -9.66
N SER A 767 -0.38 5.11 -8.92
CA SER A 767 -1.33 4.83 -7.84
C SER A 767 -1.12 5.76 -6.66
N ARG A 768 -2.22 6.15 -6.00
CA ARG A 768 -2.12 6.76 -4.67
C ARG A 768 -1.35 5.80 -3.75
N ASN A 769 -0.55 6.35 -2.85
CA ASN A 769 0.05 5.57 -1.78
C ASN A 769 -0.87 5.70 -0.56
N ASP A 770 -1.81 4.78 -0.41
CA ASP A 770 -2.94 4.88 0.54
C ASP A 770 -3.19 3.59 1.34
N ALA A 771 -2.14 2.77 1.51
CA ALA A 771 -2.19 1.53 2.30
C ALA A 771 -2.07 1.74 3.82
N GLY A 772 -1.64 2.93 4.27
CA GLY A 772 -1.48 3.28 5.68
C GLY A 772 -2.78 3.75 6.33
N THR A 773 -2.87 3.55 7.64
CA THR A 773 -4.01 3.97 8.48
C THR A 773 -3.59 4.86 9.65
N GLY A 774 -2.32 5.25 9.69
CA GLY A 774 -1.67 5.74 10.90
C GLY A 774 -1.16 4.52 11.67
N LEU A 775 0.08 4.59 12.15
CA LEU A 775 0.76 3.42 12.71
C LEU A 775 1.40 3.77 14.05
N TRP A 776 1.04 3.01 15.07
CA TRP A 776 1.77 2.97 16.33
C TRP A 776 2.74 1.79 16.31
N LEU A 777 3.95 2.03 16.83
CA LEU A 777 4.99 1.05 17.09
C LEU A 777 5.33 1.11 18.57
N LEU A 778 5.07 0.03 19.31
CA LEU A 778 5.40 -0.05 20.74
C LEU A 778 6.86 -0.44 20.94
N GLY A 779 7.62 0.41 21.63
CA GLY A 779 9.04 0.19 21.91
C GLY A 779 9.25 -0.99 22.86
N GLN A 780 10.29 -1.78 22.61
CA GLN A 780 10.70 -2.88 23.51
C GLN A 780 11.93 -2.51 24.36
N GLY A 781 12.48 -1.31 24.16
CA GLY A 781 13.63 -0.81 24.92
C GLY A 781 14.97 -1.43 24.52
N ASP A 782 15.03 -2.19 23.42
CA ASP A 782 16.23 -2.82 22.86
C ASP A 782 16.51 -2.40 21.41
N GLY A 783 15.77 -1.39 20.91
CA GLY A 783 15.77 -0.95 19.52
C GLY A 783 14.74 -1.66 18.63
N ASN A 784 14.03 -2.68 19.13
CA ASN A 784 12.93 -3.33 18.43
C ASN A 784 11.57 -2.71 18.79
N PHE A 785 10.63 -2.87 17.86
CA PHE A 785 9.28 -2.30 17.97
C PHE A 785 8.22 -3.31 17.56
N LEU A 786 7.09 -3.30 18.26
CA LEU A 786 5.89 -4.07 17.93
C LEU A 786 4.85 -3.18 17.23
N PRO A 787 4.52 -3.41 15.95
CA PRO A 787 3.44 -2.68 15.28
C PRO A 787 2.07 -3.05 15.86
N ILE A 788 1.20 -2.06 16.05
CA ILE A 788 -0.19 -2.28 16.48
C ILE A 788 -1.17 -1.71 15.44
N GLY A 789 -2.15 -2.53 15.05
CA GLY A 789 -3.13 -2.19 14.03
C GLY A 789 -4.24 -1.27 14.52
N PRO A 790 -5.14 -0.82 13.62
CA PRO A 790 -6.30 0.00 13.98
C PRO A 790 -7.26 -0.68 14.98
N ARG A 791 -7.32 -2.02 14.98
CA ARG A 791 -8.21 -2.78 15.86
C ARG A 791 -7.75 -2.72 17.32
N GLU A 792 -6.44 -2.84 17.55
CA GLU A 792 -5.82 -2.79 18.87
C GLU A 792 -5.62 -1.35 19.35
N SER A 793 -5.11 -0.47 18.48
CA SER A 793 -4.84 0.92 18.83
C SER A 793 -6.11 1.77 18.95
N GLY A 794 -7.14 1.50 18.14
CA GLY A 794 -8.30 2.40 17.96
C GLY A 794 -8.02 3.60 17.05
N VAL A 795 -6.79 3.73 16.53
CA VAL A 795 -6.40 4.81 15.62
C VAL A 795 -6.61 4.37 14.18
N ARG A 796 -7.49 5.07 13.46
CA ARG A 796 -7.75 4.85 12.03
C ARG A 796 -7.90 6.17 11.28
N VAL A 797 -6.94 6.46 10.42
CA VAL A 797 -6.88 7.68 9.62
C VAL A 797 -6.64 7.33 8.15
N ASP A 798 -7.69 7.06 7.38
CA ASP A 798 -7.51 6.54 6.01
C ASP A 798 -7.09 7.61 4.97
N GLY A 799 -7.17 8.91 5.29
CA GLY A 799 -6.84 9.97 4.35
C GLY A 799 -5.34 10.25 4.22
N GLU A 800 -5.01 11.39 3.62
CA GLU A 800 -3.63 11.84 3.41
C GLU A 800 -3.12 12.54 4.67
N GLN A 801 -2.41 11.83 5.55
CA GLN A 801 -1.98 12.33 6.85
C GLN A 801 -0.72 13.19 6.73
N ARG A 802 -0.58 14.22 7.57
CA ARG A 802 0.56 15.15 7.54
C ARG A 802 1.12 15.37 8.93
N GLY A 803 0.76 16.47 9.58
CA GLY A 803 1.18 16.74 10.94
C GLY A 803 0.57 15.76 11.93
N ALA A 804 1.34 15.38 12.93
CA ALA A 804 0.86 14.68 14.11
C ALA A 804 1.62 15.17 15.33
N ALA A 805 0.94 15.28 16.47
CA ALA A 805 1.56 15.73 17.70
C ALA A 805 0.95 15.03 18.93
N LEU A 806 1.76 14.90 19.97
CA LEU A 806 1.40 14.30 21.23
C LEU A 806 1.24 15.37 22.31
N ALA A 807 0.30 15.16 23.22
CA ALA A 807 0.07 15.94 24.43
C ALA A 807 -0.75 15.10 25.43
N ASP A 808 -0.89 15.57 26.65
CA ASP A 808 -1.90 15.07 27.60
C ASP A 808 -2.97 16.15 27.71
N PHE A 809 -3.87 16.24 26.73
CA PHE A 809 -4.71 17.44 26.55
C PHE A 809 -5.82 17.52 27.60
N ASP A 810 -6.14 16.43 28.30
CA ASP A 810 -7.12 16.42 29.39
C ASP A 810 -6.51 16.22 30.79
N HIS A 811 -5.17 16.27 30.89
CA HIS A 811 -4.37 16.20 32.11
C HIS A 811 -4.62 14.93 32.93
N ASP A 812 -4.89 13.82 32.26
CA ASP A 812 -5.18 12.55 32.93
C ASP A 812 -3.94 11.68 33.15
N GLY A 813 -2.77 12.15 32.68
CA GLY A 813 -1.47 11.48 32.78
C GLY A 813 -1.22 10.47 31.66
N ARG A 814 -1.91 10.60 30.52
CA ARG A 814 -1.74 9.72 29.35
C ARG A 814 -1.39 10.52 28.11
N VAL A 815 -0.66 9.88 27.21
CA VAL A 815 -0.27 10.48 25.94
C VAL A 815 -1.42 10.33 24.94
N ASP A 816 -2.03 11.46 24.58
CA ASP A 816 -3.02 11.62 23.54
C ASP A 816 -2.39 11.95 22.18
N LEU A 817 -3.18 11.83 21.11
CA LEU A 817 -2.71 12.01 19.74
C LEU A 817 -3.65 12.90 18.93
N VAL A 818 -3.08 13.88 18.21
CA VAL A 818 -3.76 14.59 17.12
C VAL A 818 -3.07 14.30 15.80
N VAL A 819 -3.86 14.10 14.73
CA VAL A 819 -3.36 13.86 13.36
C VAL A 819 -4.12 14.74 12.38
N THR A 820 -3.41 15.57 11.63
CA THR A 820 -4.02 16.37 10.57
C THR A 820 -4.03 15.63 9.23
N GLN A 821 -5.05 15.89 8.43
CA GLN A 821 -5.18 15.31 7.09
C GLN A 821 -5.35 16.41 6.04
N ASN A 822 -4.73 16.22 4.88
CA ASN A 822 -4.91 17.13 3.78
C ASN A 822 -6.33 17.02 3.18
N ALA A 823 -7.03 18.14 3.15
CA ALA A 823 -8.37 18.28 2.61
C ALA A 823 -9.40 17.31 3.23
N ALA A 824 -9.20 16.90 4.49
CA ALA A 824 -10.05 16.01 5.25
C ALA A 824 -10.10 16.42 6.73
N ALA A 825 -10.82 15.65 7.57
CA ALA A 825 -10.99 15.96 8.98
C ALA A 825 -9.67 15.87 9.75
N THR A 826 -9.41 16.78 10.68
CA THR A 826 -8.37 16.53 11.70
C THR A 826 -8.89 15.51 12.68
N ARG A 827 -8.05 14.54 13.04
CA ARG A 827 -8.41 13.47 13.97
C ARG A 827 -7.78 13.72 15.34
N LEU A 828 -8.57 13.58 16.40
CA LEU A 828 -8.12 13.68 17.78
C LEU A 828 -8.47 12.38 18.50
N PHE A 829 -7.48 11.78 19.13
CA PHE A 829 -7.59 10.50 19.81
C PHE A 829 -7.21 10.67 21.27
N ARG A 830 -8.13 10.27 22.16
CA ARG A 830 -7.88 10.25 23.60
C ARG A 830 -7.41 8.86 24.02
N ASN A 831 -6.29 8.79 24.73
CA ASN A 831 -5.79 7.56 25.30
C ASN A 831 -6.66 7.13 26.50
N GLN A 832 -7.03 5.85 26.52
CA GLN A 832 -7.94 5.29 27.51
C GLN A 832 -7.39 4.01 28.16
N ASN A 833 -6.07 3.80 28.07
CA ASN A 833 -5.37 2.75 28.79
C ASN A 833 -5.51 2.91 30.30
N ASN A 834 -5.35 1.84 31.06
CA ASN A 834 -5.42 1.94 32.52
C ASN A 834 -4.15 2.56 33.12
N SER A 835 -3.01 2.37 32.48
CA SER A 835 -1.71 2.92 32.88
C SER A 835 -1.68 4.44 32.72
N LYS A 836 -0.85 5.09 33.55
CA LYS A 836 -0.62 6.54 33.57
C LYS A 836 0.86 6.79 33.80
N GLY A 837 1.41 7.79 33.14
CA GLY A 837 2.77 8.26 33.37
C GLY A 837 2.83 9.44 34.35
N LEU A 838 4.05 9.86 34.66
CA LEU A 838 4.34 11.08 35.38
C LEU A 838 4.33 12.27 34.41
N ARG A 839 3.49 13.28 34.65
CA ARG A 839 3.54 14.54 33.91
C ARG A 839 4.75 15.37 34.37
N VAL A 840 5.56 15.83 33.44
CA VAL A 840 6.72 16.69 33.70
C VAL A 840 6.53 18.00 32.94
N ARG A 841 6.30 19.09 33.68
CA ARG A 841 6.03 20.43 33.15
C ARG A 841 7.17 21.38 33.47
N PHE A 842 7.34 22.43 32.67
CA PHE A 842 8.32 23.48 32.90
C PHE A 842 7.67 24.75 33.45
N GLU A 843 8.32 25.40 34.42
CA GLU A 843 7.84 26.67 34.97
C GLU A 843 7.82 27.76 33.88
N GLY A 844 6.72 28.50 33.78
CA GLY A 844 6.53 29.54 32.74
C GLY A 844 6.19 29.02 31.34
N GLY A 845 5.90 27.72 31.16
CA GLY A 845 5.32 27.12 29.94
C GLY A 845 6.28 26.94 28.75
N ALA A 846 7.31 27.77 28.60
CA ALA A 846 8.11 27.86 27.37
C ALA A 846 9.58 27.38 27.49
N GLY A 847 10.00 26.77 28.60
CA GLY A 847 11.43 26.60 28.93
C GLY A 847 12.08 25.24 28.63
N GLY A 848 11.35 24.27 28.06
CA GLY A 848 11.80 22.87 28.03
C GLY A 848 12.55 22.42 26.78
N GLU A 849 12.54 23.18 25.68
CA GLU A 849 13.10 22.72 24.40
C GLU A 849 14.59 22.35 24.51
N GLY A 850 14.93 21.15 24.03
CA GLY A 850 16.30 20.62 24.07
C GLY A 850 16.72 20.04 25.42
N VAL A 851 15.86 20.06 26.45
CA VAL A 851 16.13 19.37 27.72
C VAL A 851 16.05 17.87 27.52
N ILE A 852 17.01 17.14 28.10
CA ILE A 852 16.97 15.66 28.18
C ILE A 852 16.46 15.25 29.55
N LEU A 853 15.32 14.55 29.58
CA LEU A 853 14.69 14.04 30.78
C LEU A 853 15.01 12.56 30.98
N ARG A 854 15.27 12.17 32.24
CA ARG A 854 15.44 10.77 32.65
C ARG A 854 14.78 10.53 34.00
N LEU A 855 13.96 9.48 34.10
CA LEU A 855 13.52 8.98 35.40
C LEU A 855 14.69 8.33 36.13
N VAL A 856 14.83 8.63 37.42
CA VAL A 856 15.79 7.97 38.32
C VAL A 856 15.01 6.98 39.17
N TYR A 857 15.36 5.70 39.07
CA TYR A 857 14.74 4.62 39.82
C TYR A 857 15.33 4.47 41.23
N ALA A 858 14.61 3.80 42.13
CA ALA A 858 15.03 3.58 43.51
C ALA A 858 16.40 2.87 43.64
N ASP A 859 16.76 2.05 42.64
CA ASP A 859 18.06 1.37 42.53
C ASP A 859 19.19 2.28 41.95
N LYS A 860 18.89 3.57 41.73
CA LYS A 860 19.75 4.59 41.10
C LYS A 860 20.04 4.38 39.62
N THR A 861 19.44 3.38 38.97
CA THR A 861 19.45 3.29 37.52
C THR A 861 18.55 4.38 36.92
N LYS A 862 18.77 4.69 35.64
CA LYS A 862 18.01 5.70 34.92
C LYS A 862 17.21 5.05 33.81
N GLY A 863 16.02 5.57 33.55
CA GLY A 863 15.23 5.23 32.37
C GLY A 863 15.85 5.77 31.06
N PRO A 864 15.14 5.60 29.94
CA PRO A 864 15.54 6.16 28.65
C PRO A 864 15.75 7.68 28.72
N ALA A 865 16.63 8.18 27.86
CA ALA A 865 16.79 9.59 27.61
C ALA A 865 15.68 10.11 26.69
N ARG A 866 14.80 10.96 27.24
CA ARG A 866 13.77 11.64 26.45
C ARG A 866 14.19 13.07 26.15
N ALA A 867 14.42 13.38 24.88
CA ALA A 867 14.62 14.75 24.42
C ALA A 867 13.28 15.48 24.27
N VAL A 868 13.14 16.64 24.91
CA VAL A 868 12.00 17.54 24.73
C VAL A 868 12.15 18.29 23.40
N GLN A 869 11.60 17.71 22.35
CA GLN A 869 11.70 18.20 20.98
C GLN A 869 10.40 18.89 20.54
N VAL A 870 10.37 20.21 20.65
CA VAL A 870 9.17 21.00 20.27
C VAL A 870 8.89 20.82 18.78
N ILE A 871 9.89 21.01 17.91
CA ILE A 871 9.76 20.72 16.47
C ILE A 871 10.46 19.40 16.17
N SER A 872 9.69 18.45 15.64
CA SER A 872 10.16 17.15 15.15
C SER A 872 9.17 16.57 14.15
N GLY A 873 9.59 15.54 13.41
CA GLY A 873 8.77 14.90 12.37
C GLY A 873 8.57 15.80 11.15
N TYR A 874 7.32 15.98 10.71
CA TYR A 874 6.94 16.74 9.52
C TYR A 874 5.84 17.74 9.87
N ARG A 875 6.12 19.04 9.71
CA ARG A 875 5.17 20.15 10.01
C ARG A 875 4.43 19.96 11.33
N SER A 876 5.13 19.46 12.35
CA SER A 876 4.55 19.10 13.63
C SER A 876 5.28 19.82 14.75
N ALA A 877 4.54 20.18 15.80
CA ALA A 877 5.12 20.59 17.04
C ALA A 877 4.39 19.97 18.23
N THR A 878 5.17 19.37 19.13
CA THR A 878 4.66 18.75 20.36
C THR A 878 4.82 19.71 21.53
N VAL A 879 4.05 19.47 22.60
CA VAL A 879 4.15 20.29 23.81
C VAL A 879 5.48 20.02 24.54
N THR A 880 5.99 21.02 25.25
CA THR A 880 7.11 20.88 26.20
C THR A 880 6.78 19.95 27.38
N THR A 881 5.54 19.95 27.88
CA THR A 881 5.05 19.01 28.92
C THR A 881 5.17 17.57 28.45
N GLN A 882 5.93 16.73 29.16
CA GLN A 882 6.10 15.31 28.81
C GLN A 882 5.31 14.41 29.76
N VAL A 883 4.93 13.22 29.29
CA VAL A 883 4.42 12.13 30.12
C VAL A 883 5.43 11.00 30.08
N LEU A 884 5.99 10.63 31.24
CA LEU A 884 7.00 9.58 31.36
C LEU A 884 6.39 8.34 32.02
N GLY A 885 6.33 7.20 31.33
CA GLY A 885 5.94 5.95 31.97
C GLY A 885 7.03 5.44 32.93
N MET A 886 6.58 4.67 33.91
CA MET A 886 7.43 4.20 35.00
C MET A 886 7.51 2.68 34.95
N ALA A 887 8.59 2.15 34.37
CA ALA A 887 8.83 0.70 34.33
C ALA A 887 8.99 0.09 35.73
N ARG A 888 9.45 0.90 36.69
CA ARG A 888 9.79 0.54 38.07
C ARG A 888 9.54 1.72 39.00
N GLU A 889 9.75 1.52 40.29
CA GLU A 889 9.67 2.57 41.30
C GLU A 889 10.68 3.71 41.02
N ALA A 890 10.18 4.87 40.59
CA ALA A 890 10.94 6.07 40.32
C ALA A 890 10.88 7.06 41.50
N VAL A 891 12.00 7.71 41.79
CA VAL A 891 12.18 8.55 42.98
C VAL A 891 12.56 9.99 42.64
N ALA A 892 13.04 10.25 41.42
CA ALA A 892 13.38 11.59 40.95
C ALA A 892 13.32 11.70 39.43
N VAL A 893 13.17 12.92 38.93
CA VAL A 893 13.38 13.26 37.52
C VAL A 893 14.71 14.00 37.41
N GLU A 894 15.61 13.51 36.57
CA GLU A 894 16.82 14.23 36.15
C GLU A 894 16.55 14.97 34.84
N ALA A 895 16.98 16.22 34.78
CA ALA A 895 16.91 17.06 33.60
C ALA A 895 18.30 17.62 33.28
N SER A 896 18.81 17.29 32.09
CA SER A 896 20.00 17.89 31.51
C SER A 896 19.58 19.05 30.61
N TRP A 897 19.97 20.26 30.98
CA TRP A 897 19.61 21.49 30.32
C TRP A 897 20.63 21.85 29.22
N PRO A 898 20.20 22.53 28.13
CA PRO A 898 21.12 23.15 27.20
C PRO A 898 22.18 24.00 27.91
N GLY A 899 23.44 23.83 27.54
CA GLY A 899 24.62 24.36 28.24
C GLY A 899 25.21 23.43 29.31
N GLY A 900 24.77 22.17 29.38
CA GLY A 900 25.39 21.10 30.18
C GLY A 900 25.03 21.10 31.68
N ARG A 901 24.11 21.94 32.14
CA ARG A 901 23.68 21.95 33.56
C ARG A 901 22.72 20.80 33.83
N ILE A 902 22.86 20.12 34.96
CA ILE A 902 21.96 19.03 35.37
C ILE A 902 21.21 19.38 36.65
N THR A 903 19.91 19.11 36.70
CA THR A 903 19.08 19.20 37.90
C THR A 903 18.36 17.90 38.17
N THR A 904 18.27 17.50 39.44
CA THR A 904 17.49 16.33 39.86
C THR A 904 16.41 16.75 40.84
N VAL A 905 15.16 16.49 40.51
CA VAL A 905 14.00 16.87 41.33
C VAL A 905 13.37 15.59 41.91
N PRO A 906 13.43 15.38 43.23
CA PRO A 906 12.80 14.22 43.86
C PRO A 906 11.27 14.34 43.84
N PHE A 907 10.58 13.22 43.74
CA PHE A 907 9.12 13.15 43.80
C PHE A 907 8.66 11.86 44.50
N LYS A 908 7.37 11.79 44.83
CA LYS A 908 6.74 10.58 45.39
C LYS A 908 6.02 9.82 44.28
N MET A 909 6.03 8.49 44.28
CA MET A 909 5.35 7.66 43.26
C MET A 909 3.88 8.02 43.01
N GLU A 910 3.17 8.52 44.03
CA GLU A 910 1.75 8.92 43.95
C GLU A 910 1.54 10.30 43.29
N GLN A 911 2.62 11.06 43.08
CA GLN A 911 2.58 12.40 42.53
C GLN A 911 2.30 12.34 41.03
N ALA A 912 1.23 13.01 40.59
CA ALA A 912 0.82 13.00 39.19
C ALA A 912 1.63 13.94 38.28
N GLU A 913 2.23 15.01 38.86
CA GLU A 913 2.97 16.02 38.11
C GLU A 913 4.22 16.50 38.86
N VAL A 914 5.33 16.69 38.16
CA VAL A 914 6.53 17.40 38.61
C VAL A 914 6.74 18.65 37.76
N VAL A 915 7.07 19.76 38.42
CA VAL A 915 7.40 21.03 37.76
C VAL A 915 8.90 21.26 37.85
N LEU A 916 9.54 21.49 36.70
CA LEU A 916 10.95 21.80 36.57
C LEU A 916 11.14 23.31 36.36
N THR A 917 12.03 23.91 37.14
CA THR A 917 12.42 25.32 37.02
C THR A 917 13.82 25.39 36.44
N TYR A 918 14.03 26.24 35.42
CA TYR A 918 15.38 26.51 34.93
C TYR A 918 16.22 27.04 36.09
N PRO A 919 17.34 26.40 36.42
CA PRO A 919 18.04 26.75 37.63
C PRO A 919 18.68 28.15 37.47
N SER A 920 18.44 29.05 38.43
CA SER A 920 18.93 30.43 38.37
C SER A 920 20.47 30.46 38.22
N LEU A 921 20.99 31.44 37.46
CA LEU A 921 22.43 31.74 37.45
C LEU A 921 22.87 32.06 38.89
N PRO A 922 24.06 31.59 39.32
CA PRO A 922 24.62 31.96 40.63
C PRO A 922 24.74 33.47 40.83
#